data_AF-A0A0M8X4M0-F1
#
_entry.id   AF-A0A0M8X4M0-F1
#
_cell.length_a   1.000
_cell.length_b   1.000
_cell.length_c   1.000
_cell.angle_alpha   90.00
_cell.angle_beta   90.00
_cell.angle_gamma   90.00
#
_symmetry.space_group_name_H-M   'P 1'
#
loop_
_entity.id
_entity.type
_entity.pdbx_description
1 polymer ?
#
loop_
_entity_poly.entity_id
_entity_poly.type
_entity_poly.pdbx_seq_one_letter_code
_entity_poly.pdbx_strand_id
1 'polypeptide(L)'
;MRLLAVTACPTGIAHTYMAAEKLAQAAANLGIELKVETQGSIGAENVLDDNDVRHADGVIVAADKDVDLSRFVGKRVLTVGVAEGIRHPEQLIEQVRSAPVHRAEGAGDGPAASAPGGGERGAVYKALMNGVSYMIPFVVVGGLLIAVSLALGGHATAKGYVIPEGTFWAHVNAVGGIGFQLMIPILSGYIAYAVADRPALVPGMIGGWIANTGTLYDSKAGAGFIGAIVTGFLAGYLVLWIKKVRVPRFVQPIMPIIVIPIVATTVLALFFIYVIGKPISWVFEHLTSWLGGMTGTSAVLLGAILGLMIAFDMGGPVNKTAFLFGAGLIASGNQTVMGMCAAAIPVMPLGQGLATLIRRRLYTQQERETGLAALFMGCFGISEGAIPFAAARPAQVIPANMLGGAVAGAVAGLAGVKDAVPHGGPVVAVLGAVSGVPVFFVAVAIGTVVTALTTVALVDVSGRRGRTEDAGTGAPGAGAVVPGQGERELSPVGALAVQGRDVRRAAAGAGTRTAGEDVPEVLSGHLTERTVRVALGAAGKEAAIREMAELLAGSGRVADVAELVATALRREEQGTTGLGEEIAIPHAKTDAVTAPVVGFARSAEGVEWGSLDGTKARLIFMIAVPEAAAGDEHLRILALLSRKLTDTGFRERLLAAPDERAVLGVLAEVG
;
A
#
# COMPACT_ATOMS: atom_id res chain seq x y z
N MET A 1 -16.60 13.32 20.35
CA MET A 1 -16.28 14.09 19.14
C MET A 1 -15.96 13.07 18.07
N ARG A 2 -16.65 13.16 16.93
CA ARG A 2 -16.56 12.20 15.84
C ARG A 2 -15.95 12.89 14.63
N LEU A 3 -14.74 12.51 14.28
CA LEU A 3 -14.04 13.03 13.12
C LEU A 3 -14.05 11.99 12.01
N LEU A 4 -13.98 12.47 10.77
CA LEU A 4 -13.68 11.63 9.63
C LEU A 4 -12.35 12.04 9.04
N ALA A 5 -11.68 11.11 8.36
CA ALA A 5 -10.58 11.44 7.48
C ALA A 5 -10.68 10.71 6.14
N VAL A 6 -10.14 11.33 5.09
CA VAL A 6 -9.88 10.68 3.81
C VAL A 6 -8.39 10.76 3.55
N THR A 7 -7.74 9.62 3.35
CA THR A 7 -6.32 9.56 2.99
C THR A 7 -6.12 9.05 1.58
N ALA A 8 -5.30 9.73 0.79
CA ALA A 8 -5.22 9.47 -0.64
C ALA A 8 -3.88 9.91 -1.24
N CYS A 9 -2.98 8.96 -1.51
CA CYS A 9 -1.76 9.18 -2.28
C CYS A 9 -1.94 8.70 -3.74
N PRO A 10 -1.35 9.36 -4.76
CA PRO A 10 -1.43 8.93 -6.15
C PRO A 10 -1.02 7.47 -6.38
N THR A 11 -0.07 6.97 -5.60
CA THR A 11 0.41 5.58 -5.71
C THR A 11 -0.50 4.62 -4.96
N GLY A 12 -1.15 5.08 -3.90
CA GLY A 12 -2.06 4.29 -3.09
C GLY A 12 -1.42 3.16 -2.27
N ILE A 13 -0.08 3.07 -2.18
CA ILE A 13 0.61 1.91 -1.59
C ILE A 13 0.95 2.10 -0.11
N ALA A 14 1.81 3.06 0.23
CA ALA A 14 2.34 3.18 1.60
C ALA A 14 1.79 4.43 2.31
N HIS A 15 1.93 5.60 1.68
CA HIS A 15 1.58 6.86 2.33
C HIS A 15 0.08 7.00 2.65
N THR A 16 -0.82 6.41 1.84
CA THR A 16 -2.26 6.36 2.12
C THR A 16 -2.56 5.68 3.46
N TYR A 17 -2.03 4.47 3.67
CA TYR A 17 -2.31 3.70 4.88
C TYR A 17 -1.52 4.21 6.09
N MET A 18 -0.28 4.66 5.91
CA MET A 18 0.47 5.27 7.01
C MET A 18 -0.20 6.54 7.52
N ALA A 19 -0.73 7.40 6.63
CA ALA A 19 -1.48 8.58 7.06
C ALA A 19 -2.74 8.17 7.84
N ALA A 20 -3.43 7.12 7.40
CA ALA A 20 -4.63 6.62 8.07
C ALA A 20 -4.31 6.04 9.45
N GLU A 21 -3.27 5.22 9.56
CA GLU A 21 -2.80 4.62 10.81
C GLU A 21 -2.35 5.70 11.80
N LYS A 22 -1.56 6.69 11.35
CA LYS A 22 -1.09 7.78 12.22
C LYS A 22 -2.21 8.69 12.71
N LEU A 23 -3.16 9.04 11.84
CA LEU A 23 -4.34 9.79 12.24
C LEU A 23 -5.22 8.99 13.22
N ALA A 24 -5.44 7.70 12.98
CA ALA A 24 -6.19 6.82 13.87
C ALA A 24 -5.52 6.66 15.24
N GLN A 25 -4.20 6.45 15.27
CA GLN A 25 -3.42 6.36 16.50
C GLN A 25 -3.49 7.66 17.31
N ALA A 26 -3.32 8.82 16.66
CA ALA A 26 -3.42 10.12 17.32
C ALA A 26 -4.82 10.38 17.87
N ALA A 27 -5.87 10.04 17.11
CA ALA A 27 -7.24 10.16 17.57
C ALA A 27 -7.52 9.26 18.78
N ALA A 28 -7.05 8.02 18.76
CA ALA A 28 -7.16 7.10 19.88
C ALA A 28 -6.44 7.63 21.14
N ASN A 29 -5.24 8.18 20.99
CA ASN A 29 -4.47 8.78 22.10
C ASN A 29 -5.20 9.99 22.72
N LEU A 30 -6.00 10.71 21.93
CA LEU A 30 -6.79 11.87 22.35
C LEU A 30 -8.22 11.51 22.78
N GLY A 31 -8.61 10.22 22.74
CA GLY A 31 -9.97 9.78 23.05
C GLY A 31 -11.02 10.28 22.05
N ILE A 32 -10.63 10.54 20.81
CA ILE A 32 -11.49 11.02 19.72
C ILE A 32 -11.82 9.85 18.81
N GLU A 33 -13.10 9.71 18.46
CA GLU A 33 -13.55 8.72 17.50
C GLU A 33 -13.19 9.22 16.08
N LEU A 34 -12.37 8.47 15.36
CA LEU A 34 -11.97 8.80 13.99
C LEU A 34 -12.22 7.60 13.06
N LYS A 35 -13.02 7.82 12.01
CA LYS A 35 -13.13 6.87 10.89
C LYS A 35 -12.34 7.40 9.70
N VAL A 36 -11.47 6.56 9.14
CA VAL A 36 -10.61 6.95 8.02
C VAL A 36 -10.94 6.13 6.79
N GLU A 37 -11.34 6.80 5.70
CA GLU A 37 -11.40 6.19 4.37
C GLU A 37 -10.03 6.28 3.70
N THR A 38 -9.50 5.13 3.30
CA THR A 38 -8.23 5.01 2.59
C THR A 38 -8.49 4.79 1.12
N GLN A 39 -8.02 5.70 0.26
CA GLN A 39 -8.09 5.54 -1.20
C GLN A 39 -6.76 5.04 -1.76
N GLY A 40 -6.47 3.76 -1.50
CA GLY A 40 -5.24 3.08 -1.87
C GLY A 40 -5.20 2.53 -3.30
N SER A 41 -4.16 1.75 -3.62
CA SER A 41 -3.96 1.08 -4.92
C SER A 41 -4.91 -0.08 -5.13
N ILE A 42 -5.49 -0.57 -4.03
CA ILE A 42 -6.43 -1.70 -3.98
C ILE A 42 -7.88 -1.19 -4.18
N GLY A 43 -8.12 0.11 -4.03
CA GLY A 43 -9.43 0.74 -4.11
C GLY A 43 -9.66 1.70 -2.94
N ALA A 44 -10.89 2.20 -2.83
CA ALA A 44 -11.33 2.90 -1.62
C ALA A 44 -11.78 1.87 -0.58
N GLU A 45 -11.20 1.93 0.61
CA GLU A 45 -11.50 1.08 1.76
C GLU A 45 -12.05 1.94 2.89
N ASN A 46 -12.89 1.36 3.76
CA ASN A 46 -13.58 2.08 4.84
C ASN A 46 -14.34 3.31 4.35
N VAL A 47 -14.97 3.20 3.17
CA VAL A 47 -15.67 4.31 2.51
C VAL A 47 -16.63 4.98 3.48
N LEU A 48 -16.51 6.31 3.58
CA LEU A 48 -17.38 7.12 4.43
C LEU A 48 -18.77 7.18 3.81
N ASP A 49 -19.75 6.71 4.56
CA ASP A 49 -21.15 6.74 4.17
C ASP A 49 -21.82 8.09 4.56
N ASP A 50 -23.06 8.30 4.09
CA ASP A 50 -23.81 9.53 4.40
C ASP A 50 -24.05 9.72 5.91
N ASN A 51 -24.10 8.63 6.68
CA ASN A 51 -24.36 8.66 8.11
C ASN A 51 -23.12 9.13 8.89
N ASP A 52 -21.94 8.63 8.53
CA ASP A 52 -20.66 9.10 9.01
C ASP A 52 -20.55 10.60 8.79
N VAL A 53 -20.79 11.06 7.55
CA VAL A 53 -20.74 12.47 7.19
C VAL A 53 -21.71 13.28 8.04
N ARG A 54 -22.97 12.85 8.16
CA ARG A 54 -24.00 13.56 8.93
C ARG A 54 -23.63 13.73 10.40
N HIS A 55 -23.00 12.74 11.01
CA HIS A 55 -22.61 12.77 12.43
C HIS A 55 -21.20 13.30 12.69
N ALA A 56 -20.43 13.58 11.65
CA ALA A 56 -19.09 14.14 11.80
C ALA A 56 -19.10 15.59 12.28
N ASP A 57 -18.24 15.89 13.26
CA ASP A 57 -17.94 17.25 13.73
C ASP A 57 -16.96 17.97 12.79
N GLY A 58 -16.13 17.21 12.06
CA GLY A 58 -15.16 17.71 11.10
C GLY A 58 -14.54 16.59 10.26
N VAL A 59 -13.95 16.96 9.13
CA VAL A 59 -13.36 16.04 8.15
C VAL A 59 -11.93 16.48 7.82
N ILE A 60 -10.98 15.57 7.93
CA ILE A 60 -9.57 15.78 7.55
C ILE A 60 -9.31 15.09 6.22
N VAL A 61 -9.03 15.84 5.17
CA VAL A 61 -8.64 15.30 3.87
C VAL A 61 -7.13 15.40 3.75
N ALA A 62 -6.43 14.31 4.03
CA ALA A 62 -4.98 14.20 3.84
C ALA A 62 -4.71 13.52 2.49
N ALA A 63 -4.61 14.30 1.42
CA ALA A 63 -4.63 13.79 0.05
C ALA A 63 -3.66 14.53 -0.88
N ASP A 64 -2.90 13.77 -1.67
CA ASP A 64 -2.05 14.27 -2.76
C ASP A 64 -2.67 14.00 -4.16
N LYS A 65 -3.85 13.34 -4.22
CA LYS A 65 -4.70 13.20 -5.41
C LYS A 65 -6.07 13.84 -5.17
N ASP A 66 -6.84 14.06 -6.23
CA ASP A 66 -8.17 14.68 -6.10
C ASP A 66 -9.14 13.70 -5.42
N VAL A 67 -9.86 14.22 -4.43
CA VAL A 67 -10.85 13.50 -3.62
C VAL A 67 -12.17 14.23 -3.80
N ASP A 68 -13.25 13.47 -4.02
CA ASP A 68 -14.59 14.04 -4.10
C ASP A 68 -15.03 14.58 -2.72
N LEU A 69 -15.23 15.90 -2.66
CA LEU A 69 -15.65 16.61 -1.45
C LEU A 69 -17.15 16.92 -1.44
N SER A 70 -17.88 16.59 -2.50
CA SER A 70 -19.30 16.92 -2.64
C SER A 70 -20.16 16.38 -1.50
N ARG A 71 -19.78 15.22 -0.95
CA ARG A 71 -20.43 14.62 0.23
C ARG A 71 -20.21 15.40 1.53
N PHE A 72 -19.18 16.26 1.64
CA PHE A 72 -18.86 16.96 2.88
C PHE A 72 -19.45 18.38 2.97
N VAL A 73 -20.42 18.73 2.11
CA VAL A 73 -21.09 20.03 2.15
C VAL A 73 -21.76 20.23 3.52
N GLY A 74 -21.52 21.39 4.13
CA GLY A 74 -22.01 21.74 5.47
C GLY A 74 -21.13 21.24 6.63
N LYS A 75 -20.03 20.52 6.36
CA LYS A 75 -19.07 20.06 7.36
C LYS A 75 -17.82 20.93 7.40
N ARG A 76 -17.14 20.99 8.55
CA ARG A 76 -15.80 21.60 8.64
C ARG A 76 -14.81 20.68 7.94
N VAL A 77 -14.11 21.17 6.92
CA VAL A 77 -13.18 20.34 6.13
C VAL A 77 -11.80 20.98 6.17
N LEU A 78 -10.81 20.21 6.62
CA LEU A 78 -9.39 20.58 6.59
C LEU A 78 -8.69 19.74 5.52
N THR A 79 -8.17 20.39 4.48
CA THR A 79 -7.45 19.71 3.39
C THR A 79 -5.95 19.96 3.49
N VAL A 80 -5.15 18.89 3.52
CA VAL A 80 -3.69 18.91 3.59
C VAL A 80 -3.09 17.82 2.69
N GLY A 81 -1.80 17.89 2.43
CA GLY A 81 -1.09 16.81 1.74
C GLY A 81 -1.01 15.53 2.58
N VAL A 82 -0.89 14.37 1.93
CA VAL A 82 -0.85 13.07 2.63
C VAL A 82 0.30 13.00 3.66
N ALA A 83 1.42 13.66 3.38
CA ALA A 83 2.59 13.68 4.25
C ALA A 83 2.34 14.37 5.60
N GLU A 84 1.45 15.37 5.65
CA GLU A 84 1.07 16.04 6.89
C GLU A 84 0.27 15.12 7.80
N GLY A 85 -0.59 14.27 7.22
CA GLY A 85 -1.30 13.21 7.96
C GLY A 85 -0.37 12.20 8.63
N ILE A 86 0.87 12.07 8.16
CA ILE A 86 1.89 11.18 8.74
C ILE A 86 2.70 11.90 9.82
N ARG A 87 3.10 13.15 9.56
CA ARG A 87 4.06 13.89 10.41
C ARG A 87 3.40 14.61 11.58
N HIS A 88 2.20 15.16 11.40
CA HIS A 88 1.56 16.04 12.38
C HIS A 88 0.09 15.66 12.66
N PRO A 89 -0.24 14.38 12.91
CA PRO A 89 -1.64 13.93 13.01
C PRO A 89 -2.41 14.57 14.17
N GLU A 90 -1.77 14.80 15.32
CA GLU A 90 -2.37 15.45 16.50
C GLU A 90 -2.74 16.91 16.22
N GLN A 91 -1.86 17.64 15.54
CA GLN A 91 -2.12 19.04 15.15
C GLN A 91 -3.29 19.14 14.16
N LEU A 92 -3.42 18.20 13.22
CA LEU A 92 -4.52 18.19 12.26
C LEU A 92 -5.87 17.93 12.95
N ILE A 93 -5.89 17.05 13.95
CA ILE A 93 -7.07 16.76 14.78
C ILE A 93 -7.50 18.00 15.59
N GLU A 94 -6.55 18.82 16.05
CA GLU A 94 -6.89 20.09 16.70
C GLU A 94 -7.37 21.15 15.69
N GLN A 95 -6.69 21.28 14.55
CA GLN A 95 -6.97 22.29 13.53
C GLN A 95 -8.32 22.09 12.84
N VAL A 96 -8.77 20.85 12.63
CA VAL A 96 -10.07 20.60 11.98
C VAL A 96 -11.23 21.20 12.79
N ARG A 97 -11.04 21.41 14.10
CA ARG A 97 -12.03 22.05 14.98
C ARG A 97 -12.28 23.50 14.61
N SER A 98 -11.33 24.22 14.01
CA SER A 98 -11.47 25.60 13.56
C SER A 98 -11.52 25.75 12.04
N ALA A 99 -11.55 24.62 11.31
CA ALA A 99 -11.57 24.61 9.85
C ALA A 99 -12.87 25.23 9.27
N PRO A 100 -12.79 25.84 8.07
CA PRO A 100 -13.95 26.42 7.41
C PRO A 100 -14.98 25.36 7.05
N VAL A 101 -16.26 25.75 7.09
CA VAL A 101 -17.37 24.89 6.63
C VAL A 101 -17.37 24.85 5.11
N HIS A 102 -17.27 23.64 4.56
CA HIS A 102 -17.32 23.41 3.12
C HIS A 102 -18.72 23.71 2.57
N ARG A 103 -18.81 24.47 1.49
CA ARG A 103 -20.08 24.84 0.82
C ARG A 103 -20.12 24.21 -0.55
N ALA A 104 -21.32 23.83 -1.00
CA ALA A 104 -21.54 23.40 -2.37
C ALA A 104 -21.12 24.53 -3.32
N GLU A 105 -20.36 24.19 -4.37
CA GLU A 105 -19.96 25.16 -5.38
C GLU A 105 -21.20 25.72 -6.09
N GLY A 106 -21.53 26.99 -5.79
CA GLY A 106 -22.58 27.74 -6.49
C GLY A 106 -23.44 28.68 -5.65
N ALA A 107 -22.85 29.63 -4.90
CA ALA A 107 -23.43 30.96 -4.63
C ALA A 107 -22.49 31.82 -3.75
N GLY A 108 -21.93 32.90 -4.32
CA GLY A 108 -21.44 34.07 -3.58
C GLY A 108 -19.91 34.24 -3.51
N ASP A 109 -19.43 35.26 -4.24
CA ASP A 109 -18.05 35.78 -4.24
C ASP A 109 -17.48 36.05 -2.84
N GLY A 110 -16.23 35.61 -2.64
CA GLY A 110 -15.37 35.94 -1.50
C GLY A 110 -14.15 35.01 -1.45
N PRO A 111 -12.92 35.52 -1.41
CA PRO A 111 -11.74 34.77 -1.81
C PRO A 111 -11.42 33.66 -0.81
N ALA A 112 -11.40 32.43 -1.29
CA ALA A 112 -10.71 31.35 -0.59
C ALA A 112 -9.24 31.76 -0.52
N ALA A 113 -8.75 32.00 0.70
CA ALA A 113 -7.34 32.21 0.97
C ALA A 113 -6.59 30.88 0.76
N SER A 114 -6.36 30.54 -0.50
CA SER A 114 -5.27 29.67 -0.89
C SER A 114 -3.98 30.40 -0.54
N ALA A 115 -3.15 29.78 0.30
CA ALA A 115 -1.77 30.20 0.45
C ALA A 115 -1.12 30.36 -0.95
N PRO A 116 -0.33 31.42 -1.20
CA PRO A 116 0.09 31.76 -2.55
C PRO A 116 1.21 30.82 -3.02
N GLY A 117 1.00 30.13 -4.15
CA GLY A 117 2.11 29.62 -4.98
C GLY A 117 2.12 28.12 -5.29
N GLY A 118 1.08 27.55 -5.92
CA GLY A 118 1.16 26.15 -6.38
C GLY A 118 0.17 25.66 -7.46
N GLY A 119 -0.89 26.41 -7.77
CA GLY A 119 -2.06 25.89 -8.51
C GLY A 119 -1.80 25.24 -9.87
N GLU A 120 -0.96 25.84 -10.73
CA GLU A 120 -0.70 25.29 -12.08
C GLU A 120 0.43 24.25 -12.10
N ARG A 121 1.50 24.47 -11.31
CA ARG A 121 2.62 23.53 -11.20
C ARG A 121 2.17 22.21 -10.56
N GLY A 122 1.27 22.27 -9.60
CA GLY A 122 0.67 21.09 -8.97
C GLY A 122 -0.19 20.27 -9.92
N ALA A 123 -1.02 20.93 -10.74
CA ALA A 123 -1.91 20.24 -11.68
C ALA A 123 -1.13 19.52 -12.81
N VAL A 124 -0.13 20.19 -13.40
CA VAL A 124 0.74 19.58 -14.43
C VAL A 124 1.52 18.41 -13.84
N TYR A 125 2.07 18.58 -12.63
CA TYR A 125 2.78 17.52 -11.93
C TYR A 125 1.88 16.31 -11.62
N LYS A 126 0.67 16.54 -11.08
CA LYS A 126 -0.34 15.50 -10.84
C LYS A 126 -0.68 14.72 -12.11
N ALA A 127 -0.92 15.42 -13.22
CA ALA A 127 -1.24 14.79 -14.51
C ALA A 127 -0.10 13.92 -15.03
N LEU A 128 1.15 14.41 -14.94
CA LEU A 128 2.33 13.64 -15.29
C LEU A 128 2.45 12.37 -14.42
N MET A 129 2.32 12.51 -13.10
CA MET A 129 2.42 11.37 -12.17
C MET A 129 1.30 10.35 -12.34
N ASN A 130 0.12 10.79 -12.78
CA ASN A 130 -0.98 9.88 -13.13
C ASN A 130 -0.56 8.98 -14.29
N GLY A 131 -0.07 9.57 -15.39
CA GLY A 131 0.44 8.80 -16.53
C GLY A 131 1.53 7.80 -16.15
N VAL A 132 2.50 8.23 -15.33
CA VAL A 132 3.59 7.36 -14.86
C VAL A 132 3.07 6.18 -14.04
N SER A 133 2.15 6.44 -13.11
CA SER A 133 1.61 5.38 -12.23
C SER A 133 0.89 4.29 -13.01
N TYR A 134 0.10 4.67 -14.02
CA TYR A 134 -0.58 3.70 -14.88
C TYR A 134 0.35 3.01 -15.88
N MET A 135 1.47 3.65 -16.22
CA MET A 135 2.49 3.06 -17.10
C MET A 135 3.27 1.93 -16.41
N ILE A 136 3.67 2.12 -15.14
CA ILE A 136 4.57 1.21 -14.40
C ILE A 136 4.16 -0.27 -14.51
N PRO A 137 2.89 -0.68 -14.28
CA PRO A 137 2.50 -2.08 -14.38
C PRO A 137 2.79 -2.71 -15.75
N PHE A 138 2.60 -1.97 -16.84
CA PHE A 138 2.90 -2.46 -18.19
C PHE A 138 4.39 -2.70 -18.39
N VAL A 139 5.21 -1.81 -17.84
CA VAL A 139 6.66 -1.94 -17.96
C VAL A 139 7.18 -3.08 -17.10
N VAL A 140 6.65 -3.26 -15.88
CA VAL A 140 7.02 -4.37 -14.98
C VAL A 140 6.66 -5.70 -15.61
N VAL A 141 5.41 -5.88 -16.06
CA VAL A 141 4.97 -7.12 -16.72
C VAL A 141 5.75 -7.36 -18.01
N GLY A 142 5.88 -6.32 -18.85
CA GLY A 142 6.60 -6.41 -20.12
C GLY A 142 8.07 -6.79 -19.94
N GLY A 143 8.77 -6.05 -19.08
CA GLY A 143 10.18 -6.27 -18.78
C GLY A 143 10.46 -7.61 -18.13
N LEU A 144 9.69 -8.01 -17.10
CA LEU A 144 9.90 -9.29 -16.43
C LEU A 144 9.63 -10.49 -17.36
N LEU A 145 8.61 -10.43 -18.20
CA LEU A 145 8.36 -11.51 -19.17
C LEU A 145 9.47 -11.58 -20.23
N ILE A 146 10.00 -10.44 -20.69
CA ILE A 146 11.18 -10.40 -21.57
C ILE A 146 12.39 -11.03 -20.87
N ALA A 147 12.67 -10.66 -19.62
CA ALA A 147 13.81 -11.16 -18.86
C ALA A 147 13.70 -12.68 -18.59
N VAL A 148 12.57 -13.15 -18.08
CA VAL A 148 12.33 -14.56 -17.77
C VAL A 148 12.39 -15.42 -19.04
N SER A 149 11.81 -14.95 -20.14
CA SER A 149 11.86 -15.68 -21.42
C SER A 149 13.28 -15.78 -21.98
N LEU A 150 14.11 -14.74 -21.83
CA LEU A 150 15.52 -14.78 -22.21
C LEU A 150 16.33 -15.70 -21.29
N ALA A 151 16.07 -15.69 -19.99
CA ALA A 151 16.79 -16.51 -19.01
C ALA A 151 16.49 -18.02 -19.18
N LEU A 152 15.23 -18.38 -19.45
CA LEU A 152 14.79 -19.78 -19.51
C LEU A 152 14.77 -20.35 -20.93
N GLY A 153 14.60 -19.49 -21.94
CA GLY A 153 14.48 -19.90 -23.35
C GLY A 153 15.56 -19.36 -24.28
N GLY A 154 16.42 -18.46 -23.81
CA GLY A 154 17.49 -17.88 -24.61
C GLY A 154 18.70 -18.80 -24.72
N HIS A 155 19.31 -18.84 -25.89
CA HIS A 155 20.62 -19.43 -26.11
C HIS A 155 21.64 -18.34 -26.40
N ALA A 156 22.83 -18.47 -25.83
CA ALA A 156 23.93 -17.55 -26.11
C ALA A 156 24.37 -17.69 -27.57
N THR A 157 24.28 -16.60 -28.32
CA THR A 157 24.77 -16.48 -29.70
C THR A 157 25.78 -15.33 -29.79
N ALA A 158 26.51 -15.23 -30.91
CA ALA A 158 27.40 -14.09 -31.18
C ALA A 158 26.68 -12.73 -31.21
N LYS A 159 25.34 -12.71 -31.30
CA LYS A 159 24.49 -11.50 -31.25
C LYS A 159 23.83 -11.27 -29.88
N GLY A 160 24.14 -12.09 -28.88
CA GLY A 160 23.52 -12.07 -27.55
C GLY A 160 22.63 -13.29 -27.29
N TYR A 161 21.83 -13.23 -26.22
CA TYR A 161 20.84 -14.26 -25.92
C TYR A 161 19.68 -14.16 -26.91
N VAL A 162 19.50 -15.19 -27.72
CA VAL A 162 18.42 -15.26 -28.72
C VAL A 162 17.54 -16.46 -28.38
N ILE A 163 16.24 -16.22 -28.32
CA ILE A 163 15.25 -17.27 -28.12
C ILE A 163 14.92 -17.86 -29.49
N PRO A 164 14.99 -19.19 -29.69
CA PRO A 164 14.63 -19.79 -30.97
C PRO A 164 13.18 -19.47 -31.35
N GLU A 165 12.97 -19.14 -32.62
CA GLU A 165 11.65 -18.84 -33.16
C GLU A 165 10.69 -20.04 -33.01
N GLY A 166 9.40 -19.77 -32.77
CA GLY A 166 8.36 -20.79 -32.63
C GLY A 166 8.35 -21.54 -31.30
N THR A 167 9.21 -21.18 -30.34
CA THR A 167 9.22 -21.79 -29.00
C THR A 167 8.19 -21.14 -28.07
N PHE A 168 7.79 -21.86 -27.01
CA PHE A 168 6.97 -21.30 -25.92
C PHE A 168 7.55 -19.98 -25.39
N TRP A 169 8.86 -19.93 -25.14
CA TRP A 169 9.53 -18.74 -24.64
C TRP A 169 9.56 -17.59 -25.64
N ALA A 170 9.56 -17.85 -26.96
CA ALA A 170 9.43 -16.80 -27.97
C ALA A 170 8.05 -16.12 -27.88
N HIS A 171 6.98 -16.89 -27.62
CA HIS A 171 5.65 -16.33 -27.37
C HIS A 171 5.61 -15.52 -26.07
N VAL A 172 6.21 -16.02 -24.98
CA VAL A 172 6.30 -15.27 -23.72
C VAL A 172 7.08 -13.96 -23.90
N ASN A 173 8.18 -13.99 -24.67
CA ASN A 173 8.95 -12.80 -24.99
C ASN A 173 8.12 -11.80 -25.80
N ALA A 174 7.36 -12.26 -26.80
CA ALA A 174 6.48 -11.42 -27.60
C ALA A 174 5.36 -10.77 -26.75
N VAL A 175 4.76 -11.51 -25.82
CA VAL A 175 3.79 -10.96 -24.85
C VAL A 175 4.45 -9.87 -24.00
N GLY A 176 5.67 -10.12 -23.52
CA GLY A 176 6.45 -9.12 -22.81
C GLY A 176 6.74 -7.87 -23.66
N GLY A 177 7.09 -8.06 -24.93
CA GLY A 177 7.30 -7.00 -25.92
C GLY A 177 6.05 -6.13 -26.13
N ILE A 178 4.86 -6.73 -26.22
CA ILE A 178 3.59 -6.00 -26.32
C ILE A 178 3.37 -5.14 -25.07
N GLY A 179 3.51 -5.73 -23.87
CA GLY A 179 3.37 -4.99 -22.60
C GLY A 179 4.33 -3.80 -22.54
N PHE A 180 5.58 -4.01 -22.95
CA PHE A 180 6.59 -2.96 -23.01
C PHE A 180 6.26 -1.87 -24.04
N GLN A 181 5.74 -2.21 -25.22
CA GLN A 181 5.34 -1.23 -26.24
C GLN A 181 4.12 -0.40 -25.82
N LEU A 182 3.19 -0.98 -25.07
CA LEU A 182 1.98 -0.30 -24.59
C LEU A 182 2.27 0.74 -23.52
N MET A 183 3.44 0.73 -22.88
CA MET A 183 3.75 1.66 -21.80
C MET A 183 3.65 3.13 -22.23
N ILE A 184 4.16 3.49 -23.41
CA ILE A 184 4.22 4.88 -23.89
C ILE A 184 2.81 5.41 -24.25
N PRO A 185 1.96 4.66 -24.97
CA PRO A 185 0.54 4.98 -25.12
C PRO A 185 -0.20 5.14 -23.79
N ILE A 186 0.04 4.26 -22.82
CA ILE A 186 -0.60 4.32 -21.50
C ILE A 186 -0.17 5.58 -20.75
N LEU A 187 1.12 5.91 -20.75
CA LEU A 187 1.65 7.17 -20.20
C LEU A 187 0.92 8.38 -20.79
N SER A 188 0.87 8.50 -22.12
CA SER A 188 0.24 9.63 -22.81
C SER A 188 -1.27 9.70 -22.54
N GLY A 189 -1.96 8.57 -22.66
CA GLY A 189 -3.40 8.45 -22.43
C GLY A 189 -3.81 8.85 -21.02
N TYR A 190 -3.07 8.40 -20.00
CA TYR A 190 -3.40 8.72 -18.60
C TYR A 190 -2.94 10.11 -18.16
N ILE A 191 -1.98 10.75 -18.85
CA ILE A 191 -1.75 12.20 -18.74
C ILE A 191 -2.96 12.95 -19.28
N ALA A 192 -3.41 12.60 -20.50
CA ALA A 192 -4.56 13.24 -21.13
C ALA A 192 -5.84 13.09 -20.30
N TYR A 193 -6.05 11.88 -19.76
CA TYR A 193 -7.14 11.56 -18.84
C TYR A 193 -7.11 12.42 -17.58
N ALA A 194 -5.94 12.60 -16.96
CA ALA A 194 -5.82 13.41 -15.75
C ALA A 194 -6.10 14.91 -16.01
N VAL A 195 -5.91 15.38 -17.24
CA VAL A 195 -6.19 16.77 -17.63
C VAL A 195 -7.67 16.97 -18.02
N ALA A 196 -8.30 15.99 -18.68
CA ALA A 196 -9.56 16.21 -19.38
C ALA A 196 -10.55 15.02 -19.34
N ASP A 197 -10.36 14.10 -18.40
CA ASP A 197 -11.17 12.90 -18.14
C ASP A 197 -11.21 11.88 -19.29
N ARG A 198 -12.16 10.93 -19.18
CA ARG A 198 -12.40 9.82 -20.12
C ARG A 198 -12.35 10.20 -21.61
N PRO A 199 -12.93 11.31 -22.08
CA PRO A 199 -12.93 11.64 -23.51
C PRO A 199 -11.53 11.89 -24.10
N ALA A 200 -10.54 12.20 -23.27
CA ALA A 200 -9.16 12.43 -23.71
C ALA A 200 -8.27 11.19 -23.72
N LEU A 201 -8.75 10.07 -23.16
CA LEU A 201 -7.99 8.84 -23.05
C LEU A 201 -7.58 8.29 -24.43
N VAL A 202 -8.54 8.14 -25.34
CA VAL A 202 -8.29 7.59 -26.69
C VAL A 202 -7.39 8.51 -27.52
N PRO A 203 -7.65 9.83 -27.63
CA PRO A 203 -6.72 10.76 -28.29
C PRO A 203 -5.30 10.70 -27.73
N GLY A 204 -5.16 10.65 -26.40
CA GLY A 204 -3.85 10.54 -25.75
C GLY A 204 -3.15 9.22 -26.08
N MET A 205 -3.83 8.08 -25.97
CA MET A 205 -3.22 6.78 -26.28
C MET A 205 -2.76 6.67 -27.74
N ILE A 206 -3.60 7.12 -28.68
CA ILE A 206 -3.25 7.11 -30.11
C ILE A 206 -2.10 8.09 -30.38
N GLY A 207 -2.14 9.30 -29.81
CA GLY A 207 -1.04 10.26 -29.89
C GLY A 207 0.28 9.70 -29.35
N GLY A 208 0.24 9.04 -28.18
CA GLY A 208 1.39 8.35 -27.60
C GLY A 208 1.92 7.21 -28.46
N TRP A 209 1.04 6.43 -29.11
CA TRP A 209 1.46 5.39 -30.05
C TRP A 209 2.16 5.96 -31.29
N ILE A 210 1.61 7.04 -31.87
CA ILE A 210 2.23 7.74 -33.00
C ILE A 210 3.62 8.24 -32.58
N ALA A 211 3.70 8.93 -31.43
CA ALA A 211 4.95 9.43 -30.88
C ALA A 211 5.99 8.33 -30.59
N ASN A 212 5.54 7.13 -30.22
CA ASN A 212 6.45 6.01 -29.97
C ASN A 212 7.00 5.40 -31.27
N THR A 213 6.12 5.19 -32.25
CA THR A 213 6.44 4.38 -33.44
C THR A 213 7.20 5.14 -34.51
N GLY A 214 7.01 6.46 -34.63
CA GLY A 214 7.78 7.29 -35.58
C GLY A 214 7.46 7.07 -37.06
N THR A 215 6.71 6.02 -37.41
CA THR A 215 6.41 5.60 -38.78
C THR A 215 5.67 6.66 -39.60
N LEU A 216 4.82 7.46 -38.95
CA LEU A 216 4.00 8.45 -39.63
C LEU A 216 4.72 9.79 -39.87
N TYR A 217 5.88 10.04 -39.26
CA TYR A 217 6.63 11.29 -39.40
C TYR A 217 8.11 11.08 -39.70
N ASP A 218 8.46 9.90 -40.22
CA ASP A 218 9.77 9.55 -40.75
C ASP A 218 10.90 9.61 -39.70
N SER A 219 10.65 9.03 -38.52
CA SER A 219 11.66 8.83 -37.49
C SER A 219 11.77 7.35 -37.12
N LYS A 220 12.99 6.81 -37.19
CA LYS A 220 13.28 5.43 -36.76
C LYS A 220 13.31 5.28 -35.24
N ALA A 221 13.71 6.34 -34.52
CA ALA A 221 13.79 6.35 -33.07
C ALA A 221 12.45 6.71 -32.40
N GLY A 222 11.54 7.34 -33.15
CA GLY A 222 10.35 7.96 -32.58
C GLY A 222 10.70 9.19 -31.75
N ALA A 223 9.69 9.72 -31.06
CA ALA A 223 9.80 10.82 -30.11
C ALA A 223 9.93 10.33 -28.66
N GLY A 224 9.88 9.01 -28.45
CA GLY A 224 10.04 8.34 -27.16
C GLY A 224 9.05 8.82 -26.10
N PHE A 225 9.48 8.74 -24.84
CA PHE A 225 8.67 9.19 -23.70
C PHE A 225 8.38 10.71 -23.73
N ILE A 226 9.28 11.52 -24.32
CA ILE A 226 9.10 12.98 -24.46
C ILE A 226 7.90 13.26 -25.35
N GLY A 227 7.81 12.57 -26.50
CA GLY A 227 6.66 12.62 -27.38
C GLY A 227 5.37 12.17 -26.70
N ALA A 228 5.42 11.14 -25.84
CA ALA A 228 4.26 10.74 -25.04
C ALA A 228 3.79 11.82 -24.07
N ILE A 229 4.70 12.47 -23.35
CA ILE A 229 4.36 13.55 -22.42
C ILE A 229 3.71 14.71 -23.19
N VAL A 230 4.31 15.12 -24.31
CA VAL A 230 3.78 16.20 -25.14
C VAL A 230 2.40 15.85 -25.71
N THR A 231 2.25 14.66 -26.30
CA THR A 231 0.96 14.22 -26.84
C THR A 231 -0.12 14.09 -25.77
N GLY A 232 0.23 13.64 -24.56
CA GLY A 232 -0.71 13.53 -23.45
C GLY A 232 -1.26 14.88 -23.01
N PHE A 233 -0.39 15.88 -22.83
CA PHE A 233 -0.83 17.23 -22.49
C PHE A 233 -1.59 17.89 -23.64
N LEU A 234 -1.10 17.77 -24.89
CA LEU A 234 -1.80 18.32 -26.06
C LEU A 234 -3.20 17.70 -26.21
N ALA A 235 -3.33 16.38 -26.06
CA ALA A 235 -4.61 15.69 -26.09
C ALA A 235 -5.56 16.22 -25.00
N GLY A 236 -5.08 16.31 -23.76
CA GLY A 236 -5.86 16.81 -22.63
C GLY A 236 -6.38 18.24 -22.86
N TYR A 237 -5.48 19.17 -23.18
CA TYR A 237 -5.87 20.57 -23.40
C TYR A 237 -6.73 20.76 -24.66
N LEU A 238 -6.49 20.00 -25.73
CA LEU A 238 -7.33 20.01 -26.93
C LEU A 238 -8.75 19.56 -26.62
N VAL A 239 -8.90 18.52 -25.81
CA VAL A 239 -10.22 18.02 -25.39
C VAL A 239 -10.93 19.03 -24.48
N LEU A 240 -10.22 19.67 -23.54
CA LEU A 240 -10.78 20.77 -22.76
C LEU A 240 -11.25 21.93 -23.64
N TRP A 241 -10.51 22.24 -24.71
CA TRP A 241 -10.89 23.27 -25.66
C TRP A 241 -12.17 22.90 -26.42
N ILE A 242 -12.28 21.67 -26.90
CA ILE A 242 -13.50 21.19 -27.60
C ILE A 242 -14.71 21.17 -26.65
N LYS A 243 -14.53 20.77 -25.38
CA LYS A 243 -15.59 20.79 -24.36
C LYS A 243 -16.18 22.19 -24.11
N LYS A 244 -15.44 23.27 -24.38
CA LYS A 244 -15.93 24.66 -24.25
C LYS A 244 -16.88 25.08 -25.37
N VAL A 245 -16.93 24.35 -26.48
CA VAL A 245 -17.81 24.65 -27.61
C VAL A 245 -19.25 24.33 -27.22
N ARG A 246 -20.13 25.34 -27.25
CA ARG A 246 -21.55 25.18 -26.92
C ARG A 246 -22.26 24.43 -28.04
N VAL A 247 -22.85 23.29 -27.72
CA VAL A 247 -23.64 22.48 -28.65
C VAL A 247 -25.11 22.35 -28.19
N PRO A 248 -26.06 22.15 -29.11
CA PRO A 248 -27.46 21.90 -28.77
C PRO A 248 -27.64 20.66 -27.88
N ARG A 249 -28.69 20.65 -27.03
CA ARG A 249 -28.95 19.58 -26.05
C ARG A 249 -28.99 18.16 -26.65
N PHE A 250 -29.47 18.01 -27.88
CA PHE A 250 -29.54 16.70 -28.55
C PHE A 250 -28.15 16.14 -28.94
N VAL A 251 -27.12 16.99 -29.05
CA VAL A 251 -25.74 16.59 -29.42
C VAL A 251 -24.89 16.28 -28.20
N GLN A 252 -25.23 16.85 -27.03
CA GLN A 252 -24.44 16.73 -25.80
C GLN A 252 -24.04 15.30 -25.43
N PRO A 253 -24.92 14.27 -25.54
CA PRO A 253 -24.54 12.88 -25.23
C PRO A 253 -23.53 12.29 -26.21
N ILE A 254 -23.56 12.74 -27.47
CA ILE A 254 -22.70 12.23 -28.55
C ILE A 254 -21.31 12.87 -28.49
N MET A 255 -21.18 14.06 -27.87
CA MET A 255 -19.92 14.79 -27.76
C MET A 255 -18.77 13.96 -27.15
N PRO A 256 -18.86 13.46 -25.91
CA PRO A 256 -17.76 12.72 -25.29
C PRO A 256 -17.53 11.32 -25.88
N ILE A 257 -18.53 10.75 -26.55
CA ILE A 257 -18.48 9.37 -27.07
C ILE A 257 -17.90 9.32 -28.48
N ILE A 258 -18.33 10.23 -29.36
CA ILE A 258 -18.01 10.18 -30.79
C ILE A 258 -17.25 11.42 -31.24
N VAL A 259 -17.80 12.62 -31.00
CA VAL A 259 -17.26 13.84 -31.61
C VAL A 259 -15.88 14.18 -31.05
N ILE A 260 -15.75 14.24 -29.72
CA ILE A 260 -14.49 14.60 -29.06
C ILE A 260 -13.40 13.58 -29.40
N PRO A 261 -13.60 12.25 -29.22
CA PRO A 261 -12.55 11.28 -29.55
C PRO A 261 -12.09 11.36 -31.00
N ILE A 262 -13.01 11.50 -31.98
CA ILE A 262 -12.64 11.56 -33.40
C ILE A 262 -11.89 12.86 -33.70
N VAL A 263 -12.49 14.01 -33.37
CA VAL A 263 -11.91 15.32 -33.71
C VAL A 263 -10.58 15.52 -33.01
N ALA A 264 -10.51 15.25 -31.70
CA ALA A 264 -9.28 15.42 -30.95
C ALA A 264 -8.18 14.49 -31.46
N THR A 265 -8.48 13.22 -31.75
CA THR A 265 -7.49 12.28 -32.28
C THR A 265 -6.97 12.72 -33.65
N THR A 266 -7.86 13.07 -34.58
CA THR A 266 -7.44 13.48 -35.93
C THR A 266 -6.62 14.76 -35.91
N VAL A 267 -7.08 15.78 -35.18
CA VAL A 267 -6.36 17.06 -35.08
C VAL A 267 -5.00 16.87 -34.41
N LEU A 268 -4.96 16.15 -33.27
CA LEU A 268 -3.72 15.88 -32.56
C LEU A 268 -2.73 15.08 -33.42
N ALA A 269 -3.20 14.00 -34.06
CA ALA A 269 -2.36 13.14 -34.88
C ALA A 269 -1.73 13.90 -36.05
N LEU A 270 -2.54 14.64 -36.82
CA LEU A 270 -2.04 15.42 -37.96
C LEU A 270 -1.10 16.53 -37.49
N PHE A 271 -1.45 17.23 -36.41
CA PHE A 271 -0.58 18.26 -35.84
C PHE A 271 0.75 17.68 -35.37
N PHE A 272 0.72 16.54 -34.68
CA PHE A 272 1.94 15.87 -34.25
C PHE A 272 2.78 15.43 -35.45
N ILE A 273 2.18 14.78 -36.45
CA ILE A 273 2.89 14.28 -37.63
C ILE A 273 3.57 15.41 -38.42
N TYR A 274 2.84 16.48 -38.72
CA TYR A 274 3.32 17.52 -39.63
C TYR A 274 4.13 18.63 -38.95
N VAL A 275 3.89 18.89 -37.65
CA VAL A 275 4.47 20.07 -36.98
C VAL A 275 5.47 19.68 -35.90
N ILE A 276 5.14 18.72 -35.03
CA ILE A 276 5.87 18.49 -33.77
C ILE A 276 6.80 17.28 -33.82
N GLY A 277 6.43 16.23 -34.54
CA GLY A 277 7.06 14.92 -34.48
C GLY A 277 8.56 14.97 -34.80
N LYS A 278 8.93 15.61 -35.91
CA LYS A 278 10.33 15.76 -36.34
C LYS A 278 11.17 16.61 -35.37
N PRO A 279 10.73 17.81 -34.92
CA PRO A 279 11.46 18.55 -33.90
C PRO A 279 11.70 17.76 -32.61
N ILE A 280 10.68 17.05 -32.11
CA ILE A 280 10.83 16.29 -30.86
C ILE A 280 11.75 15.08 -31.06
N SER A 281 11.62 14.34 -32.16
CA SER A 281 12.52 13.21 -32.43
C SER A 281 13.97 13.68 -32.56
N TRP A 282 14.21 14.84 -33.18
CA TRP A 282 15.54 15.43 -33.25
C TRP A 282 16.13 15.70 -31.86
N VAL A 283 15.35 16.31 -30.96
CA VAL A 283 15.77 16.54 -29.56
C VAL A 283 16.06 15.21 -28.87
N PHE A 284 15.17 14.23 -29.04
CA PHE A 284 15.27 12.92 -28.40
C PHE A 284 16.50 12.13 -28.88
N GLU A 285 16.78 12.11 -30.18
CA GLU A 285 17.96 11.47 -30.78
C GLU A 285 19.27 12.12 -30.29
N HIS A 286 19.31 13.45 -30.19
CA HIS A 286 20.48 14.14 -29.65
C HIS A 286 20.69 13.85 -28.17
N LEU A 287 19.62 13.85 -27.38
CA LEU A 287 19.68 13.54 -25.95
C LEU A 287 20.16 12.11 -25.73
N THR A 288 19.61 11.14 -26.46
CA THR A 288 19.97 9.72 -26.36
C THR A 288 21.40 9.46 -26.82
N SER A 289 21.84 10.11 -27.91
CA SER A 289 23.22 10.05 -28.38
C SER A 289 24.20 10.66 -27.37
N TRP A 290 23.84 11.79 -26.76
CA TRP A 290 24.68 12.43 -25.74
C TRP A 290 24.82 11.54 -24.50
N LEU A 291 23.70 11.01 -23.99
CA LEU A 291 23.70 10.09 -22.85
C LEU A 291 24.43 8.79 -23.15
N GLY A 292 24.30 8.25 -24.37
CA GLY A 292 24.98 7.03 -24.80
C GLY A 292 26.49 7.20 -25.00
N GLY A 293 26.94 8.42 -25.31
CA GLY A 293 28.35 8.77 -25.45
C GLY A 293 29.05 9.14 -24.14
N MET A 294 28.34 9.19 -23.01
CA MET A 294 28.95 9.53 -21.73
C MET A 294 29.89 8.42 -21.25
N THR A 295 31.13 8.81 -20.94
CA THR A 295 32.16 7.93 -20.37
C THR A 295 32.92 8.67 -19.27
N GLY A 296 33.54 7.92 -18.36
CA GLY A 296 34.35 8.51 -17.28
C GLY A 296 33.53 9.35 -16.31
N THR A 297 33.98 10.58 -16.04
CA THR A 297 33.46 11.44 -14.95
C THR A 297 32.00 11.88 -15.14
N SER A 298 31.52 12.06 -16.38
CA SER A 298 30.13 12.45 -16.63
C SER A 298 29.13 11.35 -16.30
N ALA A 299 29.48 10.09 -16.59
CA ALA A 299 28.68 8.92 -16.23
C ALA A 299 28.64 8.70 -14.71
N VAL A 300 29.76 8.93 -14.02
CA VAL A 300 29.84 8.93 -12.54
C VAL A 300 28.91 10.00 -11.96
N LEU A 301 28.99 11.22 -12.47
CA LEU A 301 28.18 12.34 -11.98
C LEU A 301 26.69 12.11 -12.23
N LEU A 302 26.30 11.65 -13.42
CA LEU A 302 24.90 11.31 -13.70
C LEU A 302 24.41 10.19 -12.77
N GLY A 303 25.21 9.13 -12.62
CA GLY A 303 24.89 8.03 -11.73
C GLY A 303 24.71 8.47 -10.29
N ALA A 304 25.56 9.37 -9.79
CA ALA A 304 25.42 9.95 -8.46
C ALA A 304 24.12 10.76 -8.32
N ILE A 305 23.80 11.61 -9.29
CA ILE A 305 22.58 12.43 -9.28
C ILE A 305 21.33 11.55 -9.30
N LEU A 306 21.28 10.54 -10.18
CA LEU A 306 20.16 9.60 -10.26
C LEU A 306 20.04 8.80 -8.96
N GLY A 307 21.15 8.36 -8.40
CA GLY A 307 21.20 7.69 -7.11
C GLY A 307 20.63 8.54 -5.97
N LEU A 308 20.99 9.84 -5.91
CA LEU A 308 20.42 10.80 -4.96
C LEU A 308 18.91 10.93 -5.13
N MET A 309 18.44 11.07 -6.37
CA MET A 309 17.01 11.24 -6.68
C MET A 309 16.20 10.00 -6.32
N ILE A 310 16.68 8.81 -6.71
CA ILE A 310 16.07 7.52 -6.35
C ILE A 310 15.96 7.38 -4.83
N ALA A 311 17.00 7.78 -4.09
CA ALA A 311 17.06 7.56 -2.66
C ALA A 311 16.41 8.64 -1.78
N PHE A 312 15.98 9.75 -2.37
CA PHE A 312 15.46 10.90 -1.64
C PHE A 312 14.15 10.62 -0.89
N ASP A 313 13.20 9.96 -1.54
CA ASP A 313 11.84 9.78 -1.04
C ASP A 313 11.30 8.34 -1.17
N MET A 314 12.20 7.35 -1.34
CA MET A 314 11.92 5.90 -1.24
C MET A 314 10.65 5.43 -1.97
N GLY A 315 10.45 5.90 -3.21
CA GLY A 315 9.27 5.59 -4.04
C GLY A 315 8.30 6.79 -4.22
N GLY A 316 8.66 7.94 -3.67
CA GLY A 316 7.94 9.20 -3.86
C GLY A 316 8.18 9.88 -5.22
N PRO A 317 7.69 11.13 -5.36
CA PRO A 317 7.86 12.01 -6.52
C PRO A 317 9.22 12.01 -7.23
N VAL A 318 10.29 12.18 -6.47
CA VAL A 318 11.64 12.41 -6.98
C VAL A 318 12.22 11.09 -7.49
N ASN A 319 12.04 10.01 -6.71
CA ASN A 319 12.40 8.67 -7.13
C ASN A 319 11.69 8.29 -8.43
N LYS A 320 10.36 8.45 -8.49
CA LYS A 320 9.58 8.13 -9.68
C LYS A 320 9.99 8.92 -10.91
N THR A 321 10.46 10.16 -10.72
CA THR A 321 10.97 10.99 -11.82
C THR A 321 12.29 10.43 -12.37
N ALA A 322 13.24 10.09 -11.49
CA ALA A 322 14.51 9.48 -11.91
C ALA A 322 14.31 8.09 -12.52
N PHE A 323 13.41 7.29 -11.93
CA PHE A 323 13.02 5.99 -12.45
C PHE A 323 12.37 6.10 -13.83
N LEU A 324 11.41 7.02 -14.01
CA LEU A 324 10.78 7.27 -15.31
C LEU A 324 11.80 7.67 -16.37
N PHE A 325 12.76 8.53 -16.00
CA PHE A 325 13.83 8.94 -16.89
C PHE A 325 14.69 7.75 -17.32
N GLY A 326 15.09 6.88 -16.39
CA GLY A 326 15.82 5.65 -16.70
C GLY A 326 15.02 4.68 -17.56
N ALA A 327 13.78 4.37 -17.15
CA ALA A 327 12.90 3.44 -17.84
C ALA A 327 12.54 3.91 -19.26
N GLY A 328 12.29 5.21 -19.43
CA GLY A 328 11.95 5.81 -20.73
C GLY A 328 13.08 5.70 -21.76
N LEU A 329 14.33 5.59 -21.31
CA LEU A 329 15.50 5.45 -22.17
C LEU A 329 15.79 4.01 -22.60
N ILE A 330 15.19 3.00 -21.93
CA ILE A 330 15.29 1.59 -22.31
C ILE A 330 14.75 1.39 -23.73
N ALA A 331 13.58 1.96 -24.06
CA ALA A 331 12.96 1.83 -25.37
C ALA A 331 13.83 2.38 -26.51
N SER A 332 14.66 3.38 -26.22
CA SER A 332 15.63 3.95 -27.17
C SER A 332 16.99 3.22 -27.20
N GLY A 333 17.12 2.09 -26.50
CA GLY A 333 18.36 1.31 -26.44
C GLY A 333 19.42 1.85 -25.47
N ASN A 334 19.14 2.92 -24.73
CA ASN A 334 20.03 3.43 -23.70
C ASN A 334 19.67 2.87 -22.32
N GLN A 335 20.08 1.63 -22.11
CA GLN A 335 19.84 0.87 -20.88
C GLN A 335 20.80 1.24 -19.73
N THR A 336 21.83 2.04 -20.00
CA THR A 336 22.85 2.40 -18.98
C THR A 336 22.28 3.31 -17.90
N VAL A 337 21.41 4.25 -18.29
CA VAL A 337 20.74 5.14 -17.32
C VAL A 337 19.83 4.33 -16.39
N MET A 338 19.09 3.36 -16.92
CA MET A 338 18.30 2.45 -16.09
C MET A 338 19.20 1.60 -15.17
N GLY A 339 20.34 1.11 -15.66
CA GLY A 339 21.30 0.37 -14.85
C GLY A 339 21.81 1.16 -13.63
N MET A 340 22.04 2.47 -13.78
CA MET A 340 22.39 3.36 -12.65
C MET A 340 21.26 3.42 -11.61
N CYS A 341 20.00 3.60 -12.07
CA CYS A 341 18.83 3.62 -11.19
C CYS A 341 18.62 2.24 -10.51
N ALA A 342 18.69 1.16 -11.26
CA ALA A 342 18.47 -0.21 -10.80
C ALA A 342 19.42 -0.63 -9.67
N ALA A 343 20.67 -0.16 -9.71
CA ALA A 343 21.65 -0.39 -8.66
C ALA A 343 21.36 0.45 -7.40
N ALA A 344 20.80 1.64 -7.53
CA ALA A 344 20.48 2.53 -6.40
C ALA A 344 19.18 2.14 -5.68
N ILE A 345 18.17 1.62 -6.39
CA ILE A 345 16.86 1.23 -5.83
C ILE A 345 16.96 0.28 -4.61
N PRO A 346 17.71 -0.84 -4.62
CA PRO A 346 17.71 -1.77 -3.50
C PRO A 346 18.51 -1.25 -2.29
N VAL A 347 19.36 -0.24 -2.47
CA VAL A 347 20.37 0.17 -1.47
C VAL A 347 19.73 0.70 -0.19
N MET A 348 18.61 1.40 -0.31
CA MET A 348 17.93 1.99 0.85
C MET A 348 17.41 0.90 1.81
N PRO A 349 16.52 -0.02 1.38
CA PRO A 349 16.01 -1.06 2.27
C PRO A 349 17.09 -2.06 2.70
N LEU A 350 18.04 -2.42 1.82
CA LEU A 350 19.16 -3.28 2.18
C LEU A 350 20.07 -2.61 3.24
N GLY A 351 20.36 -1.33 3.06
CA GLY A 351 21.21 -0.55 3.94
C GLY A 351 20.60 -0.36 5.32
N GLN A 352 19.31 -0.02 5.38
CA GLN A 352 18.58 0.09 6.66
C GLN A 352 18.49 -1.25 7.38
N GLY A 353 18.14 -2.31 6.65
CA GLY A 353 18.15 -3.67 7.21
C GLY A 353 19.52 -4.07 7.77
N LEU A 354 20.59 -3.83 7.02
CA LEU A 354 21.97 -4.10 7.46
C LEU A 354 22.36 -3.24 8.68
N ALA A 355 21.94 -1.98 8.75
CA ALA A 355 22.21 -1.09 9.88
C ALA A 355 21.70 -1.69 11.20
N THR A 356 20.50 -2.30 11.18
CA THR A 356 19.93 -2.98 12.35
C THR A 356 20.74 -4.20 12.78
N LEU A 357 21.41 -4.89 11.85
CA LEU A 357 22.25 -6.05 12.15
C LEU A 357 23.62 -5.65 12.72
N ILE A 358 24.23 -4.57 12.21
CA ILE A 358 25.56 -4.11 12.63
C ILE A 358 25.56 -3.63 14.09
N ARG A 359 24.61 -2.76 14.45
CA ARG A 359 24.50 -2.20 15.81
C ARG A 359 23.11 -2.38 16.39
N ARG A 360 22.73 -3.65 16.60
CA ARG A 360 21.43 -4.06 17.17
C ARG A 360 20.97 -3.19 18.35
N ARG A 361 21.88 -2.86 19.27
CA ARG A 361 21.58 -2.08 20.49
C ARG A 361 21.08 -0.65 20.25
N LEU A 362 21.30 -0.05 19.08
CA LEU A 362 20.82 1.29 18.72
C LEU A 362 19.37 1.31 18.21
N TYR A 363 18.78 0.14 18.03
CA TYR A 363 17.46 -0.05 17.45
C TYR A 363 16.53 -0.78 18.41
N THR A 364 15.26 -0.38 18.39
CA THR A 364 14.14 -1.03 19.08
C THR A 364 13.87 -2.41 18.52
N GLN A 365 13.07 -3.22 19.22
CA GLN A 365 12.68 -4.54 18.73
C GLN A 365 11.90 -4.43 17.40
N GLN A 366 10.94 -3.51 17.32
CA GLN A 366 10.17 -3.24 16.11
C GLN A 366 11.06 -2.82 14.92
N GLU A 367 12.04 -1.94 15.13
CA GLU A 367 12.99 -1.55 14.08
C GLU A 367 13.84 -2.74 13.60
N ARG A 368 14.20 -3.68 14.48
CA ARG A 368 14.97 -4.88 14.10
C ARG A 368 14.13 -5.86 13.28
N GLU A 369 12.89 -6.09 13.68
CA GLU A 369 11.95 -6.95 12.94
C GLU A 369 11.66 -6.36 11.55
N THR A 370 11.40 -5.06 11.50
CA THR A 370 11.25 -4.30 10.24
C THR A 370 12.52 -4.36 9.40
N GLY A 371 13.71 -4.39 10.02
CA GLY A 371 14.99 -4.48 9.33
C GLY A 371 15.18 -5.78 8.58
N LEU A 372 14.71 -6.90 9.14
CA LEU A 372 14.73 -8.19 8.43
C LEU A 372 13.82 -8.16 7.20
N ALA A 373 12.62 -7.60 7.33
CA ALA A 373 11.70 -7.42 6.22
C ALA A 373 12.28 -6.48 5.14
N ALA A 374 12.98 -5.42 5.55
CA ALA A 374 13.65 -4.48 4.64
C ALA A 374 14.75 -5.15 3.82
N LEU A 375 15.55 -6.05 4.40
CA LEU A 375 16.53 -6.84 3.63
C LEU A 375 15.86 -7.63 2.50
N PHE A 376 14.74 -8.30 2.82
CA PHE A 376 14.00 -9.08 1.85
C PHE A 376 13.40 -8.20 0.75
N MET A 377 12.73 -7.10 1.12
CA MET A 377 12.18 -6.12 0.17
C MET A 377 13.25 -5.53 -0.76
N GLY A 378 14.44 -5.26 -0.22
CA GLY A 378 15.57 -4.75 -0.99
C GLY A 378 16.08 -5.72 -2.05
N CYS A 379 16.05 -7.04 -1.81
CA CYS A 379 16.39 -8.04 -2.82
C CYS A 379 15.48 -7.97 -4.06
N PHE A 380 14.22 -7.57 -3.87
CA PHE A 380 13.23 -7.40 -4.93
C PHE A 380 13.13 -5.96 -5.46
N GLY A 381 14.02 -5.06 -5.04
CA GLY A 381 14.00 -3.67 -5.51
C GLY A 381 12.81 -2.86 -4.98
N ILE A 382 12.24 -3.23 -3.83
CA ILE A 382 11.15 -2.49 -3.18
C ILE A 382 11.76 -1.45 -2.24
N SER A 383 11.96 -0.24 -2.76
CA SER A 383 12.59 0.88 -2.04
C SER A 383 11.85 1.30 -0.77
N GLU A 384 10.53 1.08 -0.75
CA GLU A 384 9.59 1.42 0.30
C GLU A 384 9.91 0.72 1.63
N GLY A 385 10.65 -0.39 1.60
CA GLY A 385 11.11 -1.07 2.82
C GLY A 385 11.97 -0.19 3.74
N ALA A 386 12.49 0.93 3.25
CA ALA A 386 13.22 1.93 4.06
C ALA A 386 12.32 3.01 4.69
N ILE A 387 11.05 3.12 4.28
CA ILE A 387 10.13 4.15 4.78
C ILE A 387 9.93 4.10 6.29
N PRO A 388 9.72 2.93 6.94
CA PRO A 388 9.52 2.90 8.39
C PRO A 388 10.70 3.48 9.17
N PHE A 389 11.93 3.27 8.70
CA PHE A 389 13.14 3.84 9.27
C PHE A 389 13.21 5.35 9.07
N ALA A 390 12.89 5.83 7.87
CA ALA A 390 12.87 7.25 7.56
C ALA A 390 11.76 7.99 8.32
N ALA A 391 10.62 7.35 8.56
CA ALA A 391 9.55 7.90 9.39
C ALA A 391 9.97 8.01 10.86
N ALA A 392 10.70 7.02 11.38
CA ALA A 392 11.22 7.04 12.74
C ALA A 392 12.35 8.06 12.94
N ARG A 393 13.27 8.18 11.97
CA ARG A 393 14.52 8.96 12.09
C ARG A 393 14.88 9.68 10.77
N PRO A 394 14.08 10.66 10.31
CA PRO A 394 14.21 11.24 8.97
C PRO A 394 15.56 11.95 8.74
N ALA A 395 16.04 12.68 9.74
CA ALA A 395 17.29 13.44 9.64
C ALA A 395 18.54 12.55 9.52
N GLN A 396 18.46 11.31 9.98
CA GLN A 396 19.56 10.34 9.93
C GLN A 396 19.44 9.42 8.71
N VAL A 397 18.22 8.94 8.42
CA VAL A 397 18.00 7.91 7.42
C VAL A 397 17.98 8.46 6.00
N ILE A 398 17.31 9.59 5.75
CA ILE A 398 17.20 10.15 4.39
C ILE A 398 18.60 10.52 3.83
N PRO A 399 19.46 11.27 4.55
CA PRO A 399 20.80 11.58 4.05
C PRO A 399 21.68 10.34 3.85
N ALA A 400 21.54 9.33 4.72
CA ALA A 400 22.29 8.07 4.61
C ALA A 400 21.87 7.27 3.37
N ASN A 401 20.55 7.16 3.13
CA ASN A 401 19.97 6.54 1.94
C ASN A 401 20.45 7.26 0.68
N MET A 402 20.35 8.59 0.65
CA MET A 402 20.82 9.43 -0.47
C MET A 402 22.29 9.19 -0.78
N LEU A 403 23.15 9.18 0.24
CA LEU A 403 24.58 8.95 0.06
C LEU A 403 24.87 7.56 -0.51
N GLY A 404 24.25 6.51 0.03
CA GLY A 404 24.43 5.16 -0.48
C GLY A 404 23.88 4.97 -1.89
N GLY A 405 22.71 5.54 -2.19
CA GLY A 405 22.13 5.57 -3.54
C GLY A 405 23.06 6.26 -4.54
N ALA A 406 23.60 7.43 -4.18
CA ALA A 406 24.56 8.17 -4.99
C ALA A 406 25.82 7.33 -5.28
N VAL A 407 26.36 6.64 -4.27
CA VAL A 407 27.54 5.79 -4.45
C VAL A 407 27.23 4.60 -5.37
N ALA A 408 26.11 3.91 -5.16
CA ALA A 408 25.73 2.79 -6.03
C ALA A 408 25.50 3.22 -7.48
N GLY A 409 24.77 4.31 -7.69
CA GLY A 409 24.55 4.87 -9.03
C GLY A 409 25.84 5.32 -9.71
N ALA A 410 26.76 5.96 -8.96
CA ALA A 410 28.08 6.37 -9.45
C ALA A 410 28.95 5.18 -9.87
N VAL A 411 28.99 4.12 -9.05
CA VAL A 411 29.75 2.89 -9.36
C VAL A 411 29.15 2.17 -10.57
N ALA A 412 27.82 2.05 -10.62
CA ALA A 412 27.12 1.46 -11.76
C ALA A 412 27.35 2.26 -13.05
N GLY A 413 27.32 3.60 -12.95
CA GLY A 413 27.57 4.50 -14.06
C GLY A 413 29.01 4.42 -14.59
N LEU A 414 30.00 4.37 -13.69
CA LEU A 414 31.41 4.19 -14.06
C LEU A 414 31.63 2.88 -14.82
N ALA A 415 30.99 1.81 -14.35
CA ALA A 415 31.14 0.48 -14.90
C ALA A 415 30.27 0.22 -16.14
N GLY A 416 29.44 1.19 -16.54
CA GLY A 416 28.55 1.07 -17.69
C GLY A 416 27.51 -0.04 -17.53
N VAL A 417 27.05 -0.30 -16.29
CA VAL A 417 25.99 -1.26 -16.00
C VAL A 417 24.75 -0.91 -16.81
N LYS A 418 24.13 -1.91 -17.44
CA LYS A 418 22.89 -1.72 -18.21
C LYS A 418 21.79 -2.58 -17.61
N ASP A 419 20.58 -2.05 -17.62
CA ASP A 419 19.39 -2.80 -17.25
C ASP A 419 18.34 -2.69 -18.37
N ALA A 420 17.89 -3.85 -18.84
CA ALA A 420 16.92 -3.97 -19.91
C ALA A 420 15.47 -3.86 -19.40
N VAL A 421 15.26 -3.85 -18.08
CA VAL A 421 13.93 -3.77 -17.48
C VAL A 421 13.80 -2.54 -16.58
N PRO A 422 12.60 -1.98 -16.45
CA PRO A 422 12.29 -0.86 -15.54
C PRO A 422 12.19 -1.36 -14.08
N HIS A 423 13.17 -2.08 -13.57
CA HIS A 423 13.06 -2.62 -12.22
C HIS A 423 14.40 -2.56 -11.53
N GLY A 424 14.41 -2.67 -10.21
CA GLY A 424 15.64 -2.56 -9.41
C GLY A 424 15.96 -3.85 -8.69
N GLY A 425 17.16 -3.87 -8.11
CA GLY A 425 17.53 -4.86 -7.11
C GLY A 425 18.21 -6.12 -7.63
N PRO A 426 18.77 -6.92 -6.71
CA PRO A 426 19.39 -8.21 -7.00
C PRO A 426 18.57 -9.11 -7.93
N VAL A 427 17.23 -9.11 -7.80
CA VAL A 427 16.34 -9.99 -8.58
C VAL A 427 16.49 -9.80 -10.10
N VAL A 428 16.64 -8.57 -10.60
CA VAL A 428 16.75 -8.32 -12.05
C VAL A 428 18.09 -8.79 -12.62
N ALA A 429 19.14 -8.74 -11.80
CA ALA A 429 20.44 -9.26 -12.18
C ALA A 429 20.44 -10.80 -12.23
N VAL A 430 19.77 -11.45 -11.27
CA VAL A 430 19.62 -12.91 -11.24
C VAL A 430 18.77 -13.41 -12.42
N LEU A 431 17.73 -12.67 -12.79
CA LEU A 431 16.84 -12.99 -13.92
C LEU A 431 17.42 -12.60 -15.30
N GLY A 432 18.67 -12.14 -15.37
CA GLY A 432 19.36 -11.87 -16.63
C GLY A 432 18.98 -10.57 -17.34
N ALA A 433 18.32 -9.64 -16.66
CA ALA A 433 17.99 -8.33 -17.24
C ALA A 433 19.15 -7.32 -17.20
N VAL A 434 20.15 -7.57 -16.35
CA VAL A 434 21.30 -6.68 -16.14
C VAL A 434 22.53 -7.19 -16.89
N SER A 435 23.21 -6.30 -17.60
CA SER A 435 24.57 -6.53 -18.10
C SER A 435 25.62 -5.98 -17.12
N GLY A 436 26.77 -6.64 -17.02
CA GLY A 436 27.76 -6.31 -15.98
C GLY A 436 27.33 -6.81 -14.58
N VAL A 437 26.71 -8.00 -14.52
CA VAL A 437 26.17 -8.59 -13.28
C VAL A 437 27.14 -8.52 -12.08
N PRO A 438 28.43 -8.89 -12.19
CA PRO A 438 29.33 -8.85 -11.04
C PRO A 438 29.49 -7.43 -10.47
N VAL A 439 29.65 -6.44 -11.34
CA VAL A 439 29.86 -5.05 -10.92
C VAL A 439 28.57 -4.38 -10.47
N PHE A 440 27.41 -4.81 -10.97
CA PHE A 440 26.11 -4.44 -10.39
C PHE A 440 26.00 -4.87 -8.92
N PHE A 441 26.34 -6.11 -8.60
CA PHE A 441 26.33 -6.59 -7.21
C PHE A 441 27.34 -5.83 -6.33
N VAL A 442 28.52 -5.51 -6.87
CA VAL A 442 29.50 -4.66 -6.18
C VAL A 442 28.93 -3.27 -5.91
N ALA A 443 28.30 -2.62 -6.89
CA ALA A 443 27.67 -1.31 -6.71
C ALA A 443 26.59 -1.32 -5.63
N VAL A 444 25.69 -2.31 -5.66
CA VAL A 444 24.63 -2.50 -4.66
C VAL A 444 25.24 -2.75 -3.27
N ALA A 445 26.27 -3.61 -3.17
CA ALA A 445 26.91 -3.94 -1.90
C ALA A 445 27.61 -2.71 -1.29
N ILE A 446 28.37 -1.95 -2.09
CA ILE A 446 29.05 -0.73 -1.61
C ILE A 446 28.01 0.29 -1.15
N GLY A 447 26.97 0.57 -1.94
CA GLY A 447 25.91 1.51 -1.55
C GLY A 447 25.18 1.08 -0.28
N THR A 448 24.91 -0.23 -0.14
CA THR A 448 24.28 -0.83 1.06
C THR A 448 25.14 -0.61 2.30
N VAL A 449 26.44 -0.89 2.20
CA VAL A 449 27.40 -0.69 3.31
C VAL A 449 27.50 0.80 3.68
N VAL A 450 27.60 1.69 2.68
CA VAL A 450 27.63 3.15 2.92
C VAL A 450 26.37 3.60 3.65
N THR A 451 25.18 3.21 3.16
CA THR A 451 23.91 3.52 3.82
C THR A 451 23.88 3.04 5.27
N ALA A 452 24.29 1.79 5.50
CA ALA A 452 24.26 1.18 6.82
C ALA A 452 25.20 1.88 7.81
N LEU A 453 26.46 2.10 7.41
CA LEU A 453 27.47 2.75 8.25
C LEU A 453 27.12 4.21 8.53
N THR A 454 26.65 4.95 7.53
CA THR A 454 26.24 6.34 7.71
C THR A 454 25.02 6.44 8.63
N THR A 455 24.03 5.55 8.47
CA THR A 455 22.87 5.51 9.37
C THR A 455 23.30 5.23 10.80
N VAL A 456 24.13 4.20 11.02
CA VAL A 456 24.63 3.84 12.35
C VAL A 456 25.41 5.00 12.99
N ALA A 457 26.27 5.68 12.22
CA ALA A 457 27.03 6.82 12.70
C ALA A 457 26.12 8.00 13.11
N LEU A 458 25.16 8.38 12.26
CA LEU A 458 24.25 9.49 12.53
C LEU A 458 23.32 9.21 13.72
N VAL A 459 22.85 7.97 13.85
CA VAL A 459 22.07 7.51 15.00
C VAL A 459 22.88 7.53 16.29
N ASP A 460 24.11 7.00 16.27
CA ASP A 460 24.98 6.95 17.46
C ASP A 460 25.33 8.36 17.96
N VAL A 461 25.63 9.29 17.04
CA VAL A 461 25.91 10.69 17.38
C VAL A 461 24.68 11.37 17.98
N SER A 462 23.49 11.14 17.41
CA SER A 462 22.23 11.71 17.92
C SER A 462 21.90 11.18 19.32
N GLY A 463 22.09 9.87 19.55
CA GLY A 463 21.86 9.25 20.86
C GLY A 463 22.86 9.71 21.93
N ARG A 464 24.09 10.08 21.55
CA ARG A 464 25.04 10.71 22.48
C ARG A 464 24.65 12.14 22.83
N ARG A 465 24.20 12.95 21.87
CA ARG A 465 23.73 14.33 22.13
C ARG A 465 22.53 14.36 23.08
N GLY A 466 21.52 13.52 22.88
CA GLY A 466 20.36 13.44 23.79
C GLY A 466 20.74 13.04 25.22
N ARG A 467 21.70 12.12 25.40
CA ARG A 467 22.24 11.77 26.74
C ARG A 467 23.04 12.89 27.40
N THR A 468 23.62 13.79 26.62
CA THR A 468 24.40 14.92 27.15
C THR A 468 23.48 16.07 27.56
N GLU A 469 22.34 16.23 26.89
CA GLU A 469 21.29 17.19 27.23
C GLU A 469 20.50 16.76 28.49
N ASP A 470 20.14 15.48 28.62
CA ASP A 470 19.51 14.94 29.85
C ASP A 470 20.44 15.01 31.07
N ALA A 471 21.76 14.92 30.86
CA ALA A 471 22.75 15.12 31.92
C ALA A 471 22.95 16.62 32.29
N GLY A 472 22.49 17.55 31.45
CA GLY A 472 22.63 18.99 31.65
C GLY A 472 21.46 19.66 32.40
N THR A 473 20.32 18.96 32.56
CA THR A 473 19.13 19.48 33.26
C THR A 473 18.99 19.01 34.71
N GLY A 474 19.96 18.25 35.23
CA GLY A 474 20.04 17.92 36.66
C GLY A 474 20.68 19.05 37.47
N ALA A 475 19.87 19.92 38.07
CA ALA A 475 20.34 20.91 39.03
C ALA A 475 21.02 20.23 40.24
N PRO A 476 22.16 20.73 40.75
CA PRO A 476 22.83 20.16 41.90
C PRO A 476 22.09 20.53 43.20
N GLY A 477 21.30 19.58 43.71
CA GLY A 477 20.80 19.60 45.07
C GLY A 477 21.91 19.22 46.05
N ALA A 478 22.33 20.17 46.87
CA ALA A 478 23.29 19.98 47.96
C ALA A 478 22.77 18.97 48.99
N GLY A 479 23.65 18.09 49.49
CA GLY A 479 23.36 17.32 50.71
C GLY A 479 24.22 16.09 50.99
N ALA A 480 25.28 16.30 51.77
CA ALA A 480 25.93 15.36 52.69
C ALA A 480 26.81 14.22 52.12
N VAL A 481 28.11 14.45 52.28
CA VAL A 481 29.22 13.49 52.29
C VAL A 481 29.10 12.53 53.49
N VAL A 482 29.33 11.24 53.27
CA VAL A 482 29.87 10.31 54.28
C VAL A 482 30.92 9.42 53.60
N PRO A 483 32.19 9.38 54.07
CA PRO A 483 33.24 8.60 53.45
C PRO A 483 33.44 7.24 54.11
N GLY A 484 33.79 6.21 53.33
CA GLY A 484 34.61 5.09 53.82
C GLY A 484 34.18 3.70 53.38
N GLN A 485 35.21 2.95 52.93
CA GLN A 485 35.29 1.49 52.72
C GLN A 485 34.69 1.01 51.39
N GLY A 486 35.39 0.33 50.50
CA GLY A 486 36.68 -0.36 50.55
C GLY A 486 36.59 -1.47 49.51
N GLU A 487 37.53 -1.51 48.58
CA GLU A 487 37.61 -2.49 47.47
C GLU A 487 37.50 -3.94 47.96
N ARG A 488 36.83 -4.80 47.18
CA ARG A 488 37.35 -6.12 46.79
C ARG A 488 36.52 -6.79 45.70
N GLU A 489 37.28 -7.35 44.77
CA GLU A 489 36.90 -8.09 43.58
C GLU A 489 36.85 -9.61 43.87
N LEU A 490 36.24 -10.37 42.94
CA LEU A 490 36.36 -11.82 42.65
C LEU A 490 35.20 -12.79 43.04
N SER A 491 34.48 -13.19 41.99
CA SER A 491 33.76 -14.45 41.65
C SER A 491 34.34 -15.80 42.17
N PRO A 492 33.79 -17.00 41.84
CA PRO A 492 32.44 -17.49 41.39
C PRO A 492 31.98 -18.77 42.17
N VAL A 493 31.09 -19.59 41.56
CA VAL A 493 30.65 -20.98 41.89
C VAL A 493 29.35 -21.02 42.71
N GLY A 494 28.31 -21.82 42.44
CA GLY A 494 28.04 -22.95 41.55
C GLY A 494 26.74 -23.61 42.05
N ALA A 495 26.09 -24.39 41.20
CA ALA A 495 24.72 -24.90 41.34
C ALA A 495 24.46 -25.83 42.56
N LEU A 496 23.19 -25.92 43.01
CA LEU A 496 22.32 -27.11 42.90
C LEU A 496 21.05 -27.07 43.78
N ALA A 497 19.97 -27.58 43.17
CA ALA A 497 18.89 -28.42 43.72
C ALA A 497 17.74 -27.83 44.58
N VAL A 498 16.60 -27.63 43.90
CA VAL A 498 15.27 -28.25 44.13
C VAL A 498 14.98 -28.87 45.51
N GLN A 499 13.91 -28.40 46.16
CA GLN A 499 12.79 -29.24 46.61
C GLN A 499 11.58 -28.40 47.06
N GLY A 500 10.40 -28.72 46.51
CA GLY A 500 9.14 -28.09 46.83
C GLY A 500 8.49 -28.64 48.10
N ARG A 501 7.51 -27.89 48.62
CA ARG A 501 6.44 -28.40 49.49
C ARG A 501 5.21 -27.49 49.36
N ASP A 502 4.13 -28.10 48.89
CA ASP A 502 2.75 -27.62 48.99
C ASP A 502 2.32 -27.45 50.45
N VAL A 503 1.50 -26.42 50.74
CA VAL A 503 0.37 -26.55 51.67
C VAL A 503 -0.80 -25.68 51.20
N ARG A 504 -1.96 -26.33 51.03
CA ARG A 504 -3.26 -25.74 50.72
C ARG A 504 -3.97 -25.23 52.00
N ARG A 505 -4.61 -24.06 51.85
CA ARG A 505 -5.96 -23.66 52.31
C ARG A 505 -6.26 -23.47 53.82
N ALA A 506 -6.74 -22.27 54.16
CA ALA A 506 -8.04 -22.05 54.84
C ALA A 506 -8.41 -20.55 54.83
N ALA A 507 -9.70 -20.28 54.66
CA ALA A 507 -10.33 -18.96 54.53
C ALA A 507 -11.28 -18.67 55.71
N ALA A 508 -11.48 -17.38 56.03
CA ALA A 508 -12.69 -16.75 56.61
C ALA A 508 -12.37 -15.24 56.71
N GLY A 509 -13.01 -14.29 56.02
CA GLY A 509 -14.42 -13.82 56.06
C GLY A 509 -14.39 -12.37 56.60
N ALA A 510 -15.08 -11.32 56.13
CA ALA A 510 -16.16 -11.11 55.19
C ALA A 510 -16.20 -9.60 54.79
N GLY A 511 -16.81 -9.24 53.65
CA GLY A 511 -17.10 -7.84 53.30
C GLY A 511 -17.31 -7.55 51.81
N THR A 512 -18.41 -8.06 51.26
CA THR A 512 -18.86 -8.07 49.86
C THR A 512 -19.19 -6.68 49.27
N ARG A 513 -18.67 -6.43 48.05
CA ARG A 513 -19.39 -5.77 46.94
C ARG A 513 -19.04 -6.55 45.67
N THR A 514 -20.07 -7.03 44.98
CA THR A 514 -20.04 -8.01 43.88
C THR A 514 -19.29 -7.48 42.65
N ALA A 515 -18.22 -8.17 42.27
CA ALA A 515 -17.58 -8.06 40.97
C ALA A 515 -18.48 -8.74 39.93
N GLY A 516 -18.91 -8.00 38.90
CA GLY A 516 -19.37 -8.59 37.66
C GLY A 516 -18.15 -9.18 36.94
N GLU A 517 -18.26 -10.41 36.49
CA GLU A 517 -17.21 -11.09 35.73
C GLU A 517 -17.01 -10.36 34.39
N ASP A 518 -15.82 -9.81 34.16
CA ASP A 518 -15.42 -9.30 32.84
C ASP A 518 -15.29 -10.49 31.88
N VAL A 519 -16.35 -10.73 31.10
CA VAL A 519 -16.34 -11.64 29.96
C VAL A 519 -15.74 -10.88 28.77
N PRO A 520 -14.72 -11.40 28.08
CA PRO A 520 -14.13 -10.72 26.92
C PRO A 520 -15.18 -10.51 25.83
N GLU A 521 -15.35 -9.28 25.36
CA GLU A 521 -16.19 -8.97 24.19
C GLU A 521 -15.52 -9.50 22.92
N VAL A 522 -16.22 -10.40 22.21
CA VAL A 522 -15.73 -11.03 20.98
C VAL A 522 -16.57 -10.51 19.80
N LEU A 523 -15.93 -10.20 18.66
CA LEU A 523 -16.59 -9.65 17.47
C LEU A 523 -17.47 -8.43 17.82
N SER A 524 -16.90 -7.44 18.52
CA SER A 524 -17.64 -6.23 18.94
C SER A 524 -18.91 -6.51 19.78
N GLY A 525 -18.92 -7.61 20.53
CA GLY A 525 -20.06 -8.00 21.38
C GLY A 525 -21.20 -8.70 20.62
N HIS A 526 -20.96 -9.14 19.38
CA HIS A 526 -21.92 -9.93 18.59
C HIS A 526 -21.91 -11.42 18.95
N LEU A 527 -20.81 -11.91 19.53
CA LEU A 527 -20.68 -13.29 20.02
C LEU A 527 -20.45 -13.27 21.54
N THR A 528 -21.19 -14.10 22.26
CA THR A 528 -21.17 -14.16 23.73
C THR A 528 -21.13 -15.61 24.19
N GLU A 529 -20.88 -15.86 25.47
CA GLU A 529 -20.91 -17.23 26.03
C GLU A 529 -22.24 -17.95 25.76
N ARG A 530 -23.35 -17.19 25.73
CA ARG A 530 -24.69 -17.72 25.45
C ARG A 530 -24.88 -18.14 23.99
N THR A 531 -24.03 -17.70 23.09
CA THR A 531 -24.08 -18.04 21.66
C THR A 531 -22.96 -18.98 21.24
N VAL A 532 -22.30 -19.64 22.20
CA VAL A 532 -21.25 -20.64 21.96
C VAL A 532 -21.71 -22.01 22.45
N ARG A 533 -21.39 -23.06 21.69
CA ARG A 533 -21.66 -24.45 22.06
C ARG A 533 -20.54 -25.39 21.61
N VAL A 534 -19.97 -26.18 22.52
CA VAL A 534 -18.83 -27.06 22.17
C VAL A 534 -19.21 -28.39 21.53
N ALA A 535 -20.50 -28.74 21.54
CA ALA A 535 -21.05 -29.96 20.96
C ALA A 535 -22.40 -29.68 20.30
N LEU A 536 -22.43 -29.70 18.96
CA LEU A 536 -23.64 -29.63 18.16
C LEU A 536 -24.29 -31.02 18.08
N GLY A 537 -25.57 -31.13 18.41
CA GLY A 537 -26.32 -32.40 18.39
C GLY A 537 -26.85 -32.79 17.00
N ALA A 538 -26.94 -31.83 16.08
CA ALA A 538 -27.47 -32.05 14.74
C ALA A 538 -26.52 -32.84 13.83
N ALA A 539 -27.05 -33.86 13.16
CA ALA A 539 -26.33 -34.70 12.19
C ALA A 539 -26.43 -34.21 10.73
N GLY A 540 -27.33 -33.27 10.43
CA GLY A 540 -27.59 -32.80 9.06
C GLY A 540 -27.67 -31.28 8.97
N LYS A 541 -27.39 -30.74 7.77
CA LYS A 541 -27.29 -29.29 7.50
C LYS A 541 -28.52 -28.50 7.99
N GLU A 542 -29.73 -28.92 7.62
CA GLU A 542 -30.94 -28.22 8.02
C GLU A 542 -31.16 -28.25 9.54
N ALA A 543 -30.91 -29.40 10.18
CA ALA A 543 -30.99 -29.55 11.62
C ALA A 543 -29.95 -28.68 12.34
N ALA A 544 -28.74 -28.57 11.77
CA ALA A 544 -27.68 -27.71 12.29
C ALA A 544 -28.05 -26.23 12.19
N ILE A 545 -28.64 -25.77 11.08
CA ILE A 545 -29.13 -24.39 10.93
C ILE A 545 -30.22 -24.09 11.96
N ARG A 546 -31.13 -25.03 12.22
CA ARG A 546 -32.18 -24.88 13.26
C ARG A 546 -31.58 -24.78 14.66
N GLU A 547 -30.69 -25.71 15.01
CA GLU A 547 -30.03 -25.72 16.33
C GLU A 547 -29.20 -24.45 16.55
N MET A 548 -28.54 -23.93 15.50
CA MET A 548 -27.81 -22.66 15.55
C MET A 548 -28.75 -21.47 15.73
N ALA A 549 -29.91 -21.43 15.05
CA ALA A 549 -30.89 -20.37 15.22
C ALA A 549 -31.48 -20.34 16.64
N GLU A 550 -31.71 -21.52 17.23
CA GLU A 550 -32.13 -21.65 18.63
C GLU A 550 -31.03 -21.19 19.60
N LEU A 551 -29.76 -21.51 19.31
CA LEU A 551 -28.62 -21.01 20.07
C LEU A 551 -28.55 -19.48 20.05
N LEU A 552 -28.76 -18.86 18.88
CA LEU A 552 -28.82 -17.40 18.74
C LEU A 552 -29.96 -16.78 19.54
N ALA A 553 -31.10 -17.46 19.66
CA ALA A 553 -32.23 -16.98 20.46
C ALA A 553 -31.89 -16.77 21.94
N GLY A 554 -30.95 -17.56 22.49
CA GLY A 554 -30.43 -17.42 23.85
C GLY A 554 -29.74 -16.07 24.13
N SER A 555 -29.38 -15.30 23.09
CA SER A 555 -28.83 -13.95 23.23
C SER A 555 -29.87 -12.88 23.61
N GLY A 556 -31.17 -13.16 23.39
CA GLY A 556 -32.24 -12.16 23.49
C GLY A 556 -32.34 -11.20 22.30
N ARG A 557 -31.55 -11.41 21.22
CA ARG A 557 -31.54 -10.58 20.00
C ARG A 557 -32.35 -11.18 18.84
N VAL A 558 -32.94 -12.36 19.01
CA VAL A 558 -33.80 -13.00 17.99
C VAL A 558 -35.26 -12.83 18.39
N ALA A 559 -36.02 -12.11 17.58
CA ALA A 559 -37.46 -11.89 17.75
C ALA A 559 -38.30 -13.02 17.15
N ASP A 560 -37.84 -13.65 16.05
CA ASP A 560 -38.52 -14.76 15.39
C ASP A 560 -37.54 -15.84 14.92
N VAL A 561 -37.49 -16.96 15.65
CA VAL A 561 -36.58 -18.07 15.31
C VAL A 561 -37.02 -18.78 14.03
N ALA A 562 -38.33 -18.88 13.77
CA ALA A 562 -38.84 -19.60 12.61
C ALA A 562 -38.48 -18.84 11.31
N GLU A 563 -38.63 -17.52 11.30
CA GLU A 563 -38.25 -16.70 10.15
C GLU A 563 -36.73 -16.65 9.96
N LEU A 564 -35.94 -16.66 11.05
CA LEU A 564 -34.48 -16.75 10.98
C LEU A 564 -34.03 -18.06 10.31
N VAL A 565 -34.61 -19.20 10.71
CA VAL A 565 -34.35 -20.51 10.10
C VAL A 565 -34.75 -20.50 8.62
N ALA A 566 -35.97 -20.03 8.31
CA ALA A 566 -36.46 -20.00 6.94
C ALA A 566 -35.55 -19.14 6.04
N THR A 567 -35.09 -17.98 6.54
CA THR A 567 -34.17 -17.10 5.81
C THR A 567 -32.81 -17.74 5.58
N ALA A 568 -32.22 -18.38 6.60
CA ALA A 568 -30.94 -19.05 6.48
C ALA A 568 -30.99 -20.22 5.48
N LEU A 569 -32.09 -20.99 5.49
CA LEU A 569 -32.29 -22.09 4.53
C LEU A 569 -32.48 -21.57 3.10
N ARG A 570 -33.29 -20.54 2.89
CA ARG A 570 -33.42 -19.88 1.57
C ARG A 570 -32.09 -19.36 1.05
N ARG A 571 -31.21 -18.87 1.93
CA ARG A 571 -29.88 -18.41 1.56
C ARG A 571 -28.98 -19.57 1.13
N GLU A 572 -29.04 -20.69 1.85
CA GLU A 572 -28.29 -21.91 1.52
C GLU A 572 -28.72 -22.52 0.18
N GLU A 573 -30.01 -22.45 -0.19
CA GLU A 573 -30.52 -22.91 -1.48
C GLU A 573 -29.91 -22.17 -2.68
N GLN A 574 -29.48 -20.91 -2.50
CA GLN A 574 -28.82 -20.13 -3.54
C GLN A 574 -27.37 -20.58 -3.79
N GLY A 575 -26.79 -21.35 -2.86
CA GLY A 575 -25.44 -21.85 -2.93
C GLY A 575 -24.88 -22.17 -1.55
N THR A 576 -24.02 -23.18 -1.48
CA THR A 576 -23.41 -23.67 -0.23
C THR A 576 -22.76 -22.56 0.58
N THR A 577 -22.99 -22.54 1.89
CA THR A 577 -22.19 -21.72 2.82
C THR A 577 -21.05 -22.50 3.48
N GLY A 578 -20.73 -23.70 2.96
CA GLY A 578 -19.53 -24.44 3.33
C GLY A 578 -18.31 -23.83 2.64
N LEU A 579 -17.33 -23.38 3.42
CA LEU A 579 -16.12 -22.72 2.90
C LEU A 579 -14.98 -23.71 2.60
N GLY A 580 -15.13 -24.97 3.00
CA GLY A 580 -14.03 -25.94 3.06
C GLY A 580 -13.23 -25.84 4.35
N GLU A 581 -12.20 -26.67 4.47
CA GLU A 581 -11.34 -26.77 5.64
C GLU A 581 -12.13 -27.01 6.94
N GLU A 582 -13.18 -27.84 6.85
CA GLU A 582 -14.10 -28.16 7.95
C GLU A 582 -14.93 -26.97 8.49
N ILE A 583 -15.15 -25.91 7.70
CA ILE A 583 -15.89 -24.70 8.10
C ILE A 583 -17.21 -24.51 7.34
N ALA A 584 -18.26 -24.10 8.06
CA ALA A 584 -19.49 -23.55 7.47
C ALA A 584 -19.89 -22.22 8.13
N ILE A 585 -20.34 -21.25 7.32
CA ILE A 585 -20.83 -19.94 7.80
C ILE A 585 -22.25 -19.65 7.29
N PRO A 586 -23.28 -20.37 7.78
CA PRO A 586 -24.67 -20.04 7.46
C PRO A 586 -25.00 -18.62 7.91
N HIS A 587 -25.68 -17.86 7.07
CA HIS A 587 -25.99 -16.46 7.37
C HIS A 587 -27.38 -16.05 6.88
N ALA A 588 -28.00 -15.14 7.63
CA ALA A 588 -29.33 -14.63 7.35
C ALA A 588 -29.38 -13.10 7.49
N LYS A 589 -30.04 -12.46 6.52
CA LYS A 589 -30.37 -11.03 6.53
C LYS A 589 -31.88 -10.93 6.75
N THR A 590 -32.30 -10.56 7.95
CA THR A 590 -33.73 -10.58 8.33
C THR A 590 -33.97 -9.73 9.58
N ASP A 591 -35.09 -8.99 9.59
CA ASP A 591 -35.56 -8.26 10.78
C ASP A 591 -36.13 -9.18 11.87
N ALA A 592 -36.07 -10.50 11.67
CA ALA A 592 -36.28 -11.50 12.72
C ALA A 592 -35.21 -11.43 13.83
N VAL A 593 -34.11 -10.69 13.62
CA VAL A 593 -33.17 -10.29 14.67
C VAL A 593 -33.20 -8.78 14.89
N THR A 594 -33.09 -8.35 16.15
CA THR A 594 -33.17 -6.93 16.55
C THR A 594 -31.82 -6.23 16.58
N ALA A 595 -30.72 -6.99 16.56
CA ALA A 595 -29.35 -6.53 16.45
C ALA A 595 -28.46 -7.64 15.88
N PRO A 596 -27.29 -7.30 15.29
CA PRO A 596 -26.36 -8.31 14.81
C PRO A 596 -25.94 -9.30 15.91
N VAL A 597 -26.00 -10.58 15.58
CA VAL A 597 -25.66 -11.67 16.50
C VAL A 597 -24.93 -12.79 15.74
N VAL A 598 -23.89 -13.33 16.39
CA VAL A 598 -23.07 -14.41 15.86
C VAL A 598 -23.04 -15.55 16.86
N GLY A 599 -23.19 -16.76 16.34
CA GLY A 599 -23.16 -17.99 17.11
C GLY A 599 -22.09 -18.92 16.60
N PHE A 600 -21.47 -19.67 17.50
CA PHE A 600 -20.50 -20.70 17.18
C PHE A 600 -20.91 -22.04 17.76
N ALA A 601 -20.82 -23.10 16.95
CA ALA A 601 -20.87 -24.45 17.44
C ALA A 601 -19.83 -25.36 16.81
N ARG A 602 -19.43 -26.39 17.56
CA ARG A 602 -18.53 -27.45 17.09
C ARG A 602 -19.25 -28.78 16.96
N SER A 603 -19.08 -29.45 15.81
CA SER A 603 -19.53 -30.83 15.59
C SER A 603 -18.35 -31.81 15.66
N ALA A 604 -18.49 -32.86 16.47
CA ALA A 604 -17.43 -33.87 16.64
C ALA A 604 -17.25 -34.72 15.37
N GLU A 605 -18.36 -35.17 14.77
CA GLU A 605 -18.39 -36.03 13.58
C GLU A 605 -18.37 -35.25 12.26
N GLY A 606 -18.63 -33.93 12.33
CA GLY A 606 -18.77 -33.04 11.18
C GLY A 606 -20.14 -33.19 10.50
N VAL A 607 -20.66 -32.07 9.98
CA VAL A 607 -21.93 -32.01 9.26
C VAL A 607 -21.66 -31.92 7.75
N GLU A 608 -22.33 -32.74 6.95
CA GLU A 608 -22.27 -32.64 5.48
C GLU A 608 -22.83 -31.29 5.01
N TRP A 609 -21.94 -30.37 4.64
CA TRP A 609 -22.32 -29.02 4.23
C TRP A 609 -22.19 -28.78 2.72
N GLY A 610 -21.70 -29.76 1.95
CA GLY A 610 -21.44 -29.55 0.51
C GLY A 610 -20.34 -28.52 0.27
N SER A 611 -19.27 -28.57 1.06
CA SER A 611 -18.06 -27.77 0.87
C SER A 611 -17.38 -28.13 -0.46
N LEU A 612 -16.76 -27.15 -1.14
CA LEU A 612 -16.13 -27.36 -2.45
C LEU A 612 -14.95 -28.34 -2.43
N ASP A 613 -14.30 -28.50 -1.28
CA ASP A 613 -13.19 -29.42 -1.05
C ASP A 613 -13.64 -30.81 -0.56
N GLY A 614 -14.95 -31.02 -0.39
CA GLY A 614 -15.53 -32.27 0.10
C GLY A 614 -15.41 -32.51 1.61
N THR A 615 -14.93 -31.54 2.40
CA THR A 615 -14.81 -31.67 3.86
C THR A 615 -16.15 -31.45 4.57
N LYS A 616 -16.40 -32.24 5.62
CA LYS A 616 -17.54 -32.03 6.54
C LYS A 616 -17.26 -30.85 7.46
N ALA A 617 -18.25 -29.99 7.66
CA ALA A 617 -18.13 -28.84 8.53
C ALA A 617 -18.13 -29.25 10.01
N ARG A 618 -17.02 -29.01 10.71
CA ARG A 618 -16.87 -29.23 12.15
C ARG A 618 -16.95 -27.92 12.93
N LEU A 619 -16.62 -26.80 12.31
CA LEU A 619 -16.72 -25.45 12.88
C LEU A 619 -17.85 -24.70 12.17
N ILE A 620 -18.91 -24.38 12.89
CA ILE A 620 -20.12 -23.77 12.32
C ILE A 620 -20.33 -22.39 12.96
N PHE A 621 -20.34 -21.35 12.12
CA PHE A 621 -20.54 -19.97 12.53
C PHE A 621 -21.85 -19.44 11.92
N MET A 622 -22.87 -19.18 12.74
CA MET A 622 -24.11 -18.59 12.23
C MET A 622 -24.08 -17.07 12.40
N ILE A 623 -24.29 -16.32 11.32
CA ILE A 623 -24.36 -14.85 11.34
C ILE A 623 -25.79 -14.42 11.03
N ALA A 624 -26.41 -13.65 11.93
CA ALA A 624 -27.73 -13.06 11.69
C ALA A 624 -27.68 -11.55 11.89
N VAL A 625 -28.22 -10.80 10.92
CA VAL A 625 -28.23 -9.34 10.92
C VAL A 625 -29.60 -8.79 10.52
N PRO A 626 -30.06 -7.67 11.11
CA PRO A 626 -31.25 -6.94 10.65
C PRO A 626 -31.05 -6.44 9.21
N GLU A 627 -32.11 -6.32 8.41
CA GLU A 627 -32.00 -5.90 7.00
C GLU A 627 -31.33 -4.52 6.86
N ALA A 628 -31.65 -3.60 7.76
CA ALA A 628 -31.07 -2.26 7.81
C ALA A 628 -29.55 -2.25 8.07
N ALA A 629 -29.00 -3.30 8.69
CA ALA A 629 -27.57 -3.46 9.00
C ALA A 629 -26.89 -4.51 8.10
N ALA A 630 -27.61 -5.06 7.12
CA ALA A 630 -27.21 -6.27 6.41
C ALA A 630 -26.15 -6.08 5.31
N GLY A 631 -25.86 -4.83 4.94
CA GLY A 631 -24.80 -4.48 4.00
C GLY A 631 -23.43 -4.51 4.67
N ASP A 632 -23.22 -3.60 5.63
CA ASP A 632 -21.88 -3.30 6.13
C ASP A 632 -21.43 -4.22 7.26
N GLU A 633 -22.29 -4.50 8.24
CA GLU A 633 -21.89 -5.24 9.44
C GLU A 633 -21.76 -6.75 9.18
N HIS A 634 -22.63 -7.32 8.35
CA HIS A 634 -22.50 -8.72 7.96
C HIS A 634 -21.23 -8.98 7.16
N LEU A 635 -20.91 -8.13 6.17
CA LEU A 635 -19.68 -8.29 5.39
C LEU A 635 -18.43 -8.07 6.26
N ARG A 636 -18.48 -7.15 7.23
CA ARG A 636 -17.42 -6.95 8.22
C ARG A 636 -17.18 -8.21 9.07
N ILE A 637 -18.23 -8.73 9.70
CA ILE A 637 -18.15 -9.95 10.54
C ILE A 637 -17.62 -11.13 9.70
N LEU A 638 -18.13 -11.28 8.48
CA LEU A 638 -17.69 -12.34 7.57
C LEU A 638 -16.21 -12.19 7.20
N ALA A 639 -15.73 -10.99 6.91
CA ALA A 639 -14.33 -10.73 6.58
C ALA A 639 -13.38 -10.99 7.76
N LEU A 640 -13.76 -10.56 8.97
CA LEU A 640 -12.99 -10.81 10.20
C LEU A 640 -12.87 -12.30 10.49
N LEU A 641 -14.00 -13.02 10.45
CA LEU A 641 -14.04 -14.48 10.64
C LEU A 641 -13.24 -15.18 9.55
N SER A 642 -13.46 -14.86 8.26
CA SER A 642 -12.78 -15.54 7.15
C SER A 642 -11.27 -15.37 7.20
N ARG A 643 -10.76 -14.17 7.51
CA ARG A 643 -9.32 -13.90 7.64
C ARG A 643 -8.68 -14.69 8.78
N LYS A 644 -9.37 -14.82 9.92
CA LYS A 644 -8.81 -15.56 11.06
C LYS A 644 -8.92 -17.08 10.85
N LEU A 645 -9.99 -17.54 10.21
CA LEU A 645 -10.24 -18.95 9.92
C LEU A 645 -9.32 -19.55 8.85
N THR A 646 -8.54 -18.73 8.11
CA THR A 646 -7.45 -19.25 7.26
C THR A 646 -6.21 -19.71 8.05
N ASP A 647 -6.09 -19.35 9.34
CA ASP A 647 -5.00 -19.81 10.20
C ASP A 647 -5.32 -21.22 10.74
N THR A 648 -4.56 -22.21 10.27
CA THR A 648 -4.68 -23.61 10.73
C THR A 648 -4.52 -23.75 12.24
N GLY A 649 -3.55 -23.05 12.84
CA GLY A 649 -3.30 -23.13 14.28
C GLY A 649 -4.46 -22.54 15.09
N PHE A 650 -5.13 -21.53 14.56
CA PHE A 650 -6.36 -20.99 15.17
C PHE A 650 -7.50 -22.01 15.14
N ARG A 651 -7.72 -22.68 14.00
CA ARG A 651 -8.76 -23.72 13.86
C ARG A 651 -8.50 -24.92 14.78
N GLU A 652 -7.26 -25.38 14.88
CA GLU A 652 -6.88 -26.47 15.79
C GLU A 652 -7.18 -26.12 17.26
N ARG A 653 -6.93 -24.87 17.67
CA ARG A 653 -7.28 -24.42 19.03
C ARG A 653 -8.80 -24.41 19.26
N LEU A 654 -9.59 -24.00 18.28
CA LEU A 654 -11.07 -24.08 18.37
C LEU A 654 -11.57 -25.53 18.45
N LEU A 655 -10.96 -26.44 17.70
CA LEU A 655 -11.28 -27.87 17.74
C LEU A 655 -10.86 -28.54 19.06
N ALA A 656 -9.78 -28.06 19.70
CA ALA A 656 -9.25 -28.61 20.94
C ALA A 656 -9.84 -27.97 22.22
N ALA A 657 -10.51 -26.83 22.12
CA ALA A 657 -11.05 -26.11 23.28
C ALA A 657 -12.06 -26.99 24.08
N PRO A 658 -11.87 -27.18 25.41
CA PRO A 658 -12.67 -28.14 26.17
C PRO A 658 -14.08 -27.64 26.53
N ASP A 659 -14.27 -26.33 26.63
CA ASP A 659 -15.52 -25.70 27.08
C ASP A 659 -15.79 -24.36 26.34
N GLU A 660 -17.00 -23.82 26.51
CA GLU A 660 -17.47 -22.59 25.86
C GLU A 660 -16.57 -21.39 26.18
N ARG A 661 -16.03 -21.33 27.39
CA ARG A 661 -15.16 -20.24 27.85
C ARG A 661 -13.79 -20.30 27.17
N ALA A 662 -13.22 -21.49 27.00
CA ALA A 662 -12.00 -21.68 26.24
C ALA A 662 -12.20 -21.34 24.76
N VAL A 663 -13.35 -21.69 24.18
CA VAL A 663 -13.71 -21.28 22.81
C VAL A 663 -13.77 -19.76 22.70
N LEU A 664 -14.44 -19.07 23.63
CA LEU A 664 -14.48 -17.60 23.67
C LEU A 664 -13.08 -16.99 23.76
N GLY A 665 -12.21 -17.56 24.60
CA GLY A 665 -10.83 -17.11 24.73
C GLY A 665 -10.06 -17.18 23.42
N VAL A 666 -10.28 -18.23 22.62
CA VAL A 666 -9.70 -18.34 21.28
C VAL A 666 -10.37 -17.34 20.33
N LEU A 667 -11.69 -17.26 20.30
CA LEU A 667 -12.43 -16.36 19.41
C LEU A 667 -12.17 -14.87 19.70
N ALA A 668 -11.73 -14.50 20.90
CA ALA A 668 -11.32 -13.13 21.23
C ALA A 668 -10.15 -12.61 20.40
N GLU A 669 -9.38 -13.51 19.75
CA GLU A 669 -8.36 -13.12 18.78
C GLU A 669 -8.96 -12.63 17.44
N VAL A 670 -10.26 -12.79 17.23
CA VAL A 670 -11.01 -12.23 16.09
C VAL A 670 -11.41 -10.79 16.46
N GLY A 671 -10.43 -9.89 16.41
CA GLY A 671 -10.58 -8.44 16.58
C GLY A 671 -10.62 -7.70 15.26
#